data_AF-A0A1V6B6D7-F1
#
_entry.id   AF-A0A1V6B6D7-F1
#
_cell.length_a   1.000
_cell.length_b   1.000
_cell.length_c   1.000
_cell.angle_alpha   90.00
_cell.angle_beta   90.00
_cell.angle_gamma   90.00
#
_symmetry.space_group_name_H-M   'P 1'
#
loop_
_entity.id
_entity.type
_entity.pdbx_description
1 polymer ?
#
loop_
_entity_poly.entity_id
_entity_poly.type
_entity_poly.pdbx_seq_one_letter_code
_entity_poly.pdbx_strand_id
1 'polypeptide(L)'
;MSKKDIKPVKTSVNSIVEQPATHISNMYQTWFLDYASYVILERAVPYLDDGLKPVQRRILHSMWEMEDGRYNKVANIIGNTMKYHPHGDASIGDALIQIGQRDLLIDMQGNWGNIYTGDAAAASRYIEARLSKFALDVVYNPKTTVWQLSYDGRNKEPVSLPVKFPLLLASGIEGIAVGLACKILPHNFCELIQGSIDILRNKKTNILPDFATGGIADFKNYNEGLRGGRIKVRAVIEQKDKKTLLIKQIPFGTTTSSLIDSILSANDKGKIKVKKVEDNTAAEVEIAIYLHPDSSEDIEKTKEALYAFTDCELSIAPNSCVIRDGKPEFLNVNDILKESTYNTLELLKRELEIELSELMEDWHFSSLEKIFIENRIYRKIEECETWEAVIQAIDKGLNPFKKLLKREVTEDDIVKLTEIKIKRISKFDAKKADEHIKALNDKIKVVKDNLKNLTPFAIAYFKELLKKYGKGKERKTVISEEGFEQIEVRKVVINNAKLYVNREEGFAGFGLKKDELVCECSDIDDVLAITGDGKFVVNRISDKSYYGKDIRFIKVFEKNDENTVYNMVYRDGPRGDLFIKRFSIGGITREKIYDLTKGTENSKIIYLSISGTDNAPTIQIVLKPRPKLKNTIFNVNFNEMLIKNRSAVGNILTKFPVHKISEVSKGKSESSAMKSAEPSKKNDKESEPELFEFTKEKSNTEQVKTPTQKVQMKMEI
;
A
#
# COMPACT_ATOMS: atom_id res chain seq x y z
N MET A 1 -90.23 11.26 21.89
CA MET A 1 -90.87 12.19 20.91
C MET A 1 -90.13 13.51 21.01
N SER A 2 -89.99 14.36 19.98
CA SER A 2 -90.53 14.28 18.61
C SER A 2 -89.47 14.61 17.55
N LYS A 3 -89.68 14.06 16.35
CA LYS A 3 -88.95 14.32 15.11
C LYS A 3 -88.96 15.80 14.71
N LYS A 4 -87.87 16.27 14.07
CA LYS A 4 -87.94 17.02 12.81
C LYS A 4 -86.61 16.99 12.05
N ASP A 5 -86.71 16.72 10.75
CA ASP A 5 -85.89 17.23 9.64
C ASP A 5 -84.35 17.05 9.66
N ILE A 6 -83.88 15.83 9.36
CA ILE A 6 -82.63 15.63 8.61
C ILE A 6 -82.97 14.83 7.35
N LYS A 7 -82.62 15.36 6.17
CA LYS A 7 -82.79 14.70 4.87
C LYS A 7 -81.66 13.68 4.64
N PRO A 8 -81.90 12.55 3.96
CA PRO A 8 -80.85 11.58 3.68
C PRO A 8 -79.82 12.20 2.71
N VAL A 9 -78.59 12.39 3.20
CA VAL A 9 -77.44 12.72 2.34
C VAL A 9 -77.14 11.49 1.48
N LYS A 10 -77.13 11.66 0.15
CA LYS A 10 -76.77 10.58 -0.77
C LYS A 10 -75.33 10.15 -0.50
N THR A 11 -75.11 8.86 -0.28
CA THR A 11 -73.77 8.29 -0.15
C THR A 11 -72.98 8.55 -1.44
N SER A 12 -72.02 9.47 -1.38
CA SER A 12 -71.07 9.70 -2.47
C SER A 12 -70.19 8.46 -2.60
N VAL A 13 -70.27 7.78 -3.75
CA VAL A 13 -69.47 6.59 -4.06
C VAL A 13 -67.99 6.89 -3.86
N ASN A 14 -67.24 5.90 -3.37
CA ASN A 14 -65.80 5.96 -3.13
C ASN A 14 -65.07 6.68 -4.29
N SER A 15 -64.57 7.89 -4.02
CA SER A 15 -63.51 8.48 -4.81
C SER A 15 -62.24 7.66 -4.57
N ILE A 16 -62.04 6.62 -5.37
CA ILE A 16 -60.74 5.95 -5.49
C ILE A 16 -59.75 7.06 -5.83
N VAL A 17 -58.80 7.30 -4.93
CA VAL A 17 -57.68 8.19 -5.24
C VAL A 17 -56.85 7.47 -6.29
N GLU A 18 -57.00 7.87 -7.55
CA GLU A 18 -56.09 7.45 -8.61
C GLU A 18 -54.69 7.88 -8.20
N GLN A 19 -53.87 6.91 -7.78
CA GLN A 19 -52.43 7.15 -7.67
C GLN A 19 -51.96 7.47 -9.09
N PRO A 20 -51.35 8.66 -9.33
CA PRO A 20 -50.92 9.03 -10.67
C PRO A 20 -49.93 7.98 -11.17
N ALA A 21 -50.22 7.38 -12.31
CA ALA A 21 -49.50 6.21 -12.82
C ALA A 21 -47.98 6.48 -12.83
N THR A 22 -47.28 5.86 -11.88
CA THR A 22 -45.86 6.12 -11.64
C THR A 22 -45.06 5.59 -12.82
N HIS A 23 -44.58 6.52 -13.65
CA HIS A 23 -43.84 6.17 -14.86
C HIS A 23 -42.68 5.24 -14.52
N ILE A 24 -42.49 4.18 -15.30
CA ILE A 24 -41.62 3.04 -14.95
C ILE A 24 -40.20 3.49 -14.60
N SER A 25 -39.67 4.52 -15.28
CA SER A 25 -38.38 5.15 -14.96
C SER A 25 -38.26 5.60 -13.50
N ASN A 26 -39.33 6.14 -12.93
CA ASN A 26 -39.34 6.72 -11.59
C ASN A 26 -39.35 5.60 -10.54
N MET A 27 -40.03 4.48 -10.82
CA MET A 27 -40.00 3.28 -9.97
C MET A 27 -38.59 2.70 -9.93
N TYR A 28 -37.95 2.49 -11.08
CA TYR A 28 -36.55 2.05 -11.16
C TYR A 28 -35.58 3.03 -10.50
N GLN A 29 -35.78 4.34 -10.65
CA GLN A 29 -34.95 5.36 -10.01
C GLN A 29 -35.04 5.27 -8.49
N THR A 30 -36.24 5.20 -7.91
CA THR A 30 -36.42 5.06 -6.47
C THR A 30 -35.82 3.75 -5.95
N TRP A 31 -36.16 2.60 -6.54
CA TRP A 31 -35.62 1.31 -6.12
C TRP A 31 -34.09 1.22 -6.22
N PHE A 32 -33.49 1.84 -7.24
CA PHE A 32 -32.03 1.91 -7.38
C PHE A 32 -31.40 2.82 -6.32
N LEU A 33 -32.03 3.96 -6.00
CA LEU A 33 -31.56 4.86 -4.93
C LEU A 33 -31.67 4.21 -3.54
N ASP A 34 -32.77 3.50 -3.25
CA ASP A 34 -32.96 2.77 -2.00
C ASP A 34 -31.89 1.67 -1.85
N TYR A 35 -31.70 0.85 -2.89
CA TYR A 35 -30.69 -0.20 -2.92
C TYR A 35 -29.26 0.35 -2.81
N ALA A 36 -28.93 1.41 -3.55
CA ALA A 36 -27.61 2.05 -3.49
C ALA A 36 -27.34 2.63 -2.09
N SER A 37 -28.31 3.32 -1.49
CA SER A 37 -28.20 3.88 -0.14
C SER A 37 -27.98 2.78 0.90
N TYR A 38 -28.76 1.70 0.83
CA TYR A 38 -28.57 0.53 1.70
C TYR A 38 -27.19 -0.12 1.53
N VAL A 39 -26.71 -0.34 0.30
CA VAL A 39 -25.38 -0.93 0.06
C VAL A 39 -24.25 -0.03 0.56
N ILE A 40 -24.38 1.30 0.42
CA ILE A 40 -23.39 2.26 0.92
C ILE A 40 -23.35 2.25 2.46
N LEU A 41 -24.50 2.45 3.11
CA LEU A 41 -24.59 2.66 4.56
C LEU A 41 -24.54 1.37 5.38
N GLU A 42 -25.34 0.35 5.03
CA GLU A 42 -25.51 -0.86 5.86
C GLU A 42 -24.48 -1.97 5.56
N ARG A 43 -23.60 -1.81 4.56
CA ARG A 43 -22.74 -2.90 4.08
C ARG A 43 -21.30 -2.51 3.73
N ALA A 44 -21.09 -1.48 2.90
CA ALA A 44 -19.81 -1.31 2.21
C ALA A 44 -18.81 -0.36 2.89
N VAL A 45 -19.29 0.72 3.52
CA VAL A 45 -18.44 1.81 4.07
C VAL A 45 -18.42 1.73 5.61
N PRO A 46 -17.27 1.96 6.28
CA PRO A 46 -17.21 2.05 7.75
C PRO A 46 -17.91 3.31 8.28
N TYR A 47 -18.37 3.28 9.52
CA TYR A 47 -18.74 4.50 10.26
C TYR A 47 -17.48 5.17 10.84
N LEU A 48 -17.48 6.50 10.92
CA LEU A 48 -16.37 7.26 11.51
C LEU A 48 -16.23 7.04 13.03
N ASP A 49 -17.36 6.93 13.74
CA ASP A 49 -17.42 6.83 15.21
C ASP A 49 -16.60 5.66 15.77
N ASP A 50 -16.78 4.46 15.20
CA ASP A 50 -16.22 3.20 15.69
C ASP A 50 -15.29 2.50 14.69
N GLY A 51 -15.26 2.95 13.44
CA GLY A 51 -14.43 2.37 12.38
C GLY A 51 -14.93 1.07 11.77
N LEU A 52 -16.16 0.66 12.08
CA LEU A 52 -16.69 -0.66 11.73
C LEU A 52 -17.75 -0.59 10.62
N LYS A 53 -17.82 -1.65 9.81
CA LYS A 53 -19.02 -1.98 9.03
C LYS A 53 -20.09 -2.58 9.97
N PRO A 54 -21.39 -2.44 9.67
CA PRO A 54 -22.46 -2.99 10.51
C PRO A 54 -22.37 -4.50 10.77
N VAL A 55 -21.88 -5.31 9.83
CA VAL A 55 -21.62 -6.76 10.08
C VAL A 55 -20.57 -6.97 11.17
N GLN A 56 -19.49 -6.18 11.18
CA GLN A 56 -18.40 -6.29 12.15
C GLN A 56 -18.85 -5.81 13.54
N ARG A 57 -19.64 -4.72 13.58
CA ARG A 57 -20.30 -4.22 14.80
C ARG A 57 -21.24 -5.26 15.41
N ARG A 58 -22.07 -5.91 14.59
CA ARG A 58 -23.02 -6.95 15.02
C ARG A 58 -22.31 -8.22 15.51
N ILE A 59 -21.19 -8.62 14.88
CA ILE A 59 -20.31 -9.70 15.37
C ILE A 59 -19.75 -9.35 16.75
N LEU A 60 -19.17 -8.15 16.92
CA LEU A 60 -18.56 -7.72 18.17
C LEU A 60 -19.58 -7.54 19.31
N HIS A 61 -20.80 -7.07 19.02
CA HIS A 61 -21.90 -7.07 19.99
C HIS A 61 -22.31 -8.49 20.38
N SER A 62 -22.51 -9.37 19.40
CA SER A 62 -22.87 -10.78 19.60
C SER A 62 -21.84 -11.56 20.43
N MET A 63 -20.54 -11.29 20.24
CA MET A 63 -19.48 -11.86 21.09
C MET A 63 -19.53 -11.33 22.52
N TRP A 64 -19.83 -10.04 22.71
CA TRP A 64 -19.91 -9.42 24.03
C TRP A 64 -21.10 -9.92 24.86
N GLU A 65 -22.24 -10.22 24.23
CA GLU A 65 -23.36 -10.91 24.88
C GLU A 65 -23.05 -12.35 25.32
N MET A 66 -22.00 -12.96 24.75
CA MET A 66 -21.56 -14.34 25.01
C MET A 66 -20.29 -14.42 25.87
N GLU A 67 -19.77 -13.29 26.35
CA GLU A 67 -18.44 -13.22 26.98
C GLU A 67 -18.47 -13.74 28.43
N ASP A 68 -17.91 -14.94 28.65
CA ASP A 68 -17.72 -15.57 29.97
C ASP A 68 -16.23 -15.78 30.33
N GLY A 69 -15.31 -15.18 29.55
CA GLY A 69 -13.86 -15.37 29.64
C GLY A 69 -13.32 -16.59 28.89
N ARG A 70 -14.19 -17.46 28.36
CA ARG A 70 -13.81 -18.71 27.71
C ARG A 70 -13.89 -18.61 26.19
N TYR A 71 -13.16 -19.52 25.55
CA TYR A 71 -13.20 -19.70 24.10
C TYR A 71 -14.55 -20.28 23.67
N ASN A 72 -15.28 -19.53 22.83
CA ASN A 72 -16.54 -19.91 22.25
C ASN A 72 -16.33 -20.49 20.83
N LYS A 73 -17.06 -21.55 20.48
CA LYS A 73 -17.06 -22.08 19.11
C LYS A 73 -17.53 -21.02 18.13
N VAL A 74 -16.81 -20.82 17.03
CA VAL A 74 -17.14 -19.81 16.01
C VAL A 74 -18.52 -20.05 15.41
N ALA A 75 -18.95 -21.30 15.24
CA ALA A 75 -20.31 -21.65 14.83
C ALA A 75 -21.40 -21.09 15.78
N ASN A 76 -21.13 -21.02 17.09
CA ASN A 76 -22.08 -20.45 18.07
C ASN A 76 -22.12 -18.92 17.96
N ILE A 77 -20.96 -18.27 17.74
CA ILE A 77 -20.86 -16.82 17.56
C ILE A 77 -21.62 -16.40 16.28
N ILE A 78 -21.45 -17.12 15.18
CA ILE A 78 -22.22 -16.93 13.93
C ILE A 78 -23.71 -17.14 14.21
N GLY A 79 -24.08 -18.22 14.91
CA GLY A 79 -25.45 -18.52 15.34
C GLY A 79 -26.12 -17.39 16.12
N ASN A 80 -25.42 -16.81 17.11
CA ASN A 80 -25.93 -15.68 17.89
C ASN A 80 -26.00 -14.38 17.07
N THR A 81 -25.03 -14.17 16.16
CA THR A 81 -24.96 -12.95 15.33
C THR A 81 -26.14 -12.86 14.34
N MET A 82 -26.71 -13.98 13.90
CA MET A 82 -27.89 -13.99 13.04
C MET A 82 -29.14 -13.36 13.69
N LYS A 83 -29.19 -13.15 15.01
CA LYS A 83 -30.22 -12.32 15.68
C LYS A 83 -30.20 -10.85 15.23
N TYR A 84 -29.04 -10.39 14.74
CA TYR A 84 -28.76 -8.99 14.39
C TYR A 84 -28.49 -8.83 12.89
N HIS A 85 -27.87 -9.83 12.27
CA HIS A 85 -27.47 -9.79 10.87
C HIS A 85 -28.25 -10.84 10.05
N PRO A 86 -29.33 -10.45 9.34
CA PRO A 86 -30.21 -11.39 8.61
C PRO A 86 -29.63 -11.88 7.26
N HIS A 87 -28.30 -11.92 7.14
CA HIS A 87 -27.58 -12.39 5.95
C HIS A 87 -26.82 -13.69 6.26
N GLY A 88 -26.51 -14.47 5.23
CA GLY A 88 -26.05 -15.86 5.38
C GLY A 88 -24.83 -16.05 6.27
N ASP A 89 -24.81 -17.17 6.99
CA ASP A 89 -23.80 -17.61 7.96
C ASP A 89 -22.36 -17.50 7.43
N ALA A 90 -22.12 -17.87 6.17
CA ALA A 90 -20.83 -17.73 5.51
C ALA A 90 -20.30 -16.29 5.53
N SER A 91 -21.15 -15.29 5.26
CA SER A 91 -20.75 -13.87 5.24
C SER A 91 -20.39 -13.32 6.62
N ILE A 92 -20.99 -13.88 7.67
CA ILE A 92 -20.67 -13.58 9.07
C ILE A 92 -19.36 -14.27 9.46
N GLY A 93 -19.17 -15.53 9.03
CA GLY A 93 -17.94 -16.30 9.24
C GLY A 93 -16.72 -15.65 8.60
N ASP A 94 -16.81 -15.27 7.32
CA ASP A 94 -15.73 -14.59 6.59
C ASP A 94 -15.36 -13.25 7.26
N ALA A 95 -16.35 -12.46 7.67
CA ALA A 95 -16.13 -11.20 8.36
C ALA A 95 -15.48 -11.40 9.75
N LEU A 96 -15.89 -12.43 10.50
CA LEU A 96 -15.30 -12.80 11.78
C LEU A 96 -13.84 -13.27 11.63
N ILE A 97 -13.54 -14.08 10.62
CA ILE A 97 -12.17 -14.51 10.29
C ILE A 97 -11.30 -13.28 9.95
N GLN A 98 -11.80 -12.36 9.14
CA GLN A 98 -11.09 -11.13 8.77
C GLN A 98 -10.81 -10.19 9.96
N ILE A 99 -11.68 -10.15 10.99
CA ILE A 99 -11.41 -9.42 12.24
C ILE A 99 -10.37 -10.16 13.08
N GLY A 100 -10.52 -11.49 13.23
CA GLY A 100 -9.62 -12.35 14.00
C GLY A 100 -8.18 -12.26 13.50
N GLN A 101 -7.95 -12.40 12.19
CA GLN A 101 -6.63 -12.34 11.55
C GLN A 101 -5.88 -11.00 11.73
N ARG A 102 -6.47 -9.98 12.37
CA ARG A 102 -5.77 -8.73 12.75
C ARG A 102 -5.16 -8.75 14.16
N ASP A 103 -5.37 -9.81 14.93
CA ASP A 103 -4.75 -10.06 16.25
C ASP A 103 -4.83 -8.85 17.21
N LEU A 104 -6.03 -8.24 17.26
CA LEU A 104 -6.29 -7.02 18.02
C LEU A 104 -7.54 -7.12 18.90
N LEU A 105 -8.68 -7.49 18.32
CA LEU A 105 -9.98 -7.50 19.02
C LEU A 105 -10.43 -8.87 19.53
N ILE A 106 -9.86 -9.95 18.98
CA ILE A 106 -10.33 -11.32 19.16
C ILE A 106 -9.13 -12.21 19.48
N ASP A 107 -9.18 -12.90 20.61
CA ASP A 107 -8.23 -13.99 20.88
C ASP A 107 -8.68 -15.22 20.08
N MET A 108 -7.80 -15.78 19.25
CA MET A 108 -8.10 -16.92 18.37
C MET A 108 -7.56 -18.25 18.91
N GLN A 109 -8.28 -19.34 18.63
CA GLN A 109 -7.82 -20.72 18.86
C GLN A 109 -8.21 -21.64 17.68
N GLY A 110 -7.30 -22.53 17.28
CA GLY A 110 -7.42 -23.41 16.09
C GLY A 110 -6.77 -22.81 14.83
N ASN A 111 -6.99 -23.43 13.66
CA ASN A 111 -6.47 -22.92 12.38
C ASN A 111 -7.41 -21.85 11.77
N TRP A 112 -7.03 -20.58 11.90
CA TRP A 112 -7.75 -19.41 11.36
C TRP A 112 -7.31 -19.01 9.94
N GLY A 113 -6.58 -19.88 9.24
CA GLY A 113 -5.99 -19.59 7.94
C GLY A 113 -4.69 -18.82 8.06
N ASN A 114 -4.03 -18.54 6.93
CA ASN A 114 -2.73 -17.89 6.90
C ASN A 114 -2.71 -16.73 5.89
N ILE A 115 -2.46 -15.52 6.39
CA ILE A 115 -2.42 -14.29 5.59
C ILE A 115 -1.28 -14.27 4.56
N TYR A 116 -0.24 -15.09 4.73
CA TYR A 116 0.90 -15.15 3.83
C TYR A 116 0.67 -16.09 2.64
N THR A 117 0.21 -17.32 2.88
CA THR A 117 0.01 -18.32 1.82
C THR A 117 -1.33 -18.15 1.09
N GLY A 118 -2.34 -17.59 1.79
CA GLY A 118 -3.72 -17.54 1.35
C GLY A 118 -4.58 -18.71 1.82
N ASP A 119 -4.07 -19.58 2.70
CA ASP A 119 -4.80 -20.73 3.21
C ASP A 119 -6.08 -20.31 3.95
N ALA A 120 -7.20 -20.93 3.59
CA ALA A 120 -8.49 -20.70 4.22
C ALA A 120 -8.53 -21.22 5.66
N ALA A 121 -9.34 -20.58 6.50
CA ALA A 121 -9.59 -21.03 7.86
C ALA A 121 -10.27 -22.41 7.90
N ALA A 122 -10.00 -23.19 8.95
CA ALA A 122 -10.76 -24.40 9.22
C ALA A 122 -12.23 -24.05 9.53
N ALA A 123 -13.15 -24.95 9.15
CA ALA A 123 -14.58 -24.71 9.31
C ALA A 123 -14.98 -24.33 10.75
N SER A 124 -15.98 -23.45 10.88
CA SER A 124 -16.47 -22.79 12.11
C SER A 124 -16.77 -23.69 13.32
N ARG A 125 -16.89 -25.00 13.13
CA ARG A 125 -17.03 -26.03 14.17
C ARG A 125 -15.71 -26.42 14.86
N TYR A 126 -14.57 -26.19 14.21
CA TYR A 126 -13.25 -26.55 14.73
C TYR A 126 -12.55 -25.36 15.41
N ILE A 127 -12.67 -24.16 14.85
CA ILE A 127 -12.10 -22.93 15.41
C ILE A 127 -12.95 -22.32 16.53
N GLU A 128 -12.26 -21.61 17.42
CA GLU A 128 -12.80 -20.97 18.62
C GLU A 128 -12.25 -19.54 18.78
N ALA A 129 -13.05 -18.66 19.38
CA ALA A 129 -12.72 -17.25 19.60
C ALA A 129 -13.31 -16.74 20.93
N ARG A 130 -12.72 -15.67 21.46
CA ARG A 130 -13.33 -14.79 22.49
C ARG A 130 -12.89 -13.35 22.27
N LEU A 131 -13.42 -12.39 23.01
CA LEU A 131 -12.91 -11.01 22.94
C LEU A 131 -11.53 -10.91 23.58
N SER A 132 -10.65 -10.11 22.98
CA SER A 132 -9.35 -9.81 23.57
C SER A 132 -9.52 -8.85 24.75
N LYS A 133 -8.57 -8.87 25.70
CA LYS A 133 -8.56 -7.91 26.82
C LYS A 133 -8.53 -6.45 26.33
N PHE A 134 -7.88 -6.19 25.20
CA PHE A 134 -7.88 -4.89 24.55
C PHE A 134 -9.29 -4.50 24.07
N ALA A 135 -10.06 -5.40 23.45
CA ALA A 135 -11.42 -5.12 23.05
C ALA A 135 -12.30 -4.78 24.26
N LEU A 136 -12.19 -5.54 25.36
CA LEU A 136 -12.96 -5.31 26.58
C LEU A 136 -12.65 -3.96 27.25
N ASP A 137 -11.38 -3.53 27.28
CA ASP A 137 -10.96 -2.23 27.84
C ASP A 137 -11.37 -1.00 26.98
N VAL A 138 -11.64 -1.20 25.68
CA VAL A 138 -11.63 -0.10 24.68
C VAL A 138 -12.90 0.02 23.85
N VAL A 139 -13.59 -1.08 23.51
CA VAL A 139 -14.70 -1.11 22.54
C VAL A 139 -16.08 -1.01 23.22
N TYR A 140 -16.20 -1.40 24.49
CA TYR A 140 -17.50 -1.58 25.15
C TYR A 140 -17.66 -0.71 26.40
N ASN A 141 -18.77 0.03 26.45
CA ASN A 141 -19.30 0.60 27.70
C ASN A 141 -20.84 0.73 27.61
N PRO A 142 -21.59 -0.15 28.30
CA PRO A 142 -23.07 -0.14 28.25
C PRO A 142 -23.73 1.17 28.67
N LYS A 143 -23.06 2.00 29.50
CA LYS A 143 -23.58 3.28 29.99
C LYS A 143 -23.49 4.41 28.97
N THR A 144 -22.60 4.30 27.98
CA THR A 144 -22.41 5.30 26.92
C THR A 144 -22.87 4.84 25.54
N THR A 145 -23.07 3.53 25.34
CA THR A 145 -23.62 2.97 24.09
C THR A 145 -25.02 3.51 23.80
N VAL A 146 -25.25 3.99 22.57
CA VAL A 146 -26.60 4.30 22.06
C VAL A 146 -27.20 3.04 21.44
N TRP A 147 -28.38 2.66 21.92
CA TRP A 147 -29.06 1.41 21.56
C TRP A 147 -30.23 1.63 20.61
N GLN A 148 -30.30 0.83 19.55
CA GLN A 148 -31.46 0.69 18.68
C GLN A 148 -32.07 -0.72 18.80
N LEU A 149 -33.25 -0.95 18.22
CA LEU A 149 -33.84 -2.29 18.12
C LEU A 149 -33.19 -3.09 16.98
N SER A 150 -33.13 -4.41 17.12
CA SER A 150 -32.78 -5.33 16.01
C SER A 150 -33.82 -5.27 14.89
N TYR A 151 -33.45 -5.77 13.71
CA TYR A 151 -34.33 -5.80 12.51
C TYR A 151 -35.66 -6.55 12.72
N ASP A 152 -35.73 -7.46 13.70
CA ASP A 152 -36.94 -8.21 14.09
C ASP A 152 -37.69 -7.58 15.30
N GLY A 153 -37.17 -6.49 15.85
CA GLY A 153 -37.73 -5.76 16.99
C GLY A 153 -37.59 -6.46 18.35
N ARG A 154 -36.92 -7.63 18.45
CA ARG A 154 -36.89 -8.45 19.67
C ARG A 154 -35.70 -8.18 20.59
N ASN A 155 -34.57 -7.75 20.02
CA ASN A 155 -33.32 -7.53 20.73
C ASN A 155 -32.91 -6.05 20.62
N LYS A 156 -31.83 -5.66 21.29
CA LYS A 156 -31.20 -4.34 21.12
C LYS A 156 -29.80 -4.52 20.55
N GLU A 157 -29.40 -3.64 19.64
CA GLU A 157 -28.04 -3.57 19.10
C GLU A 157 -27.48 -2.15 19.23
N PRO A 158 -26.14 -1.98 19.31
CA PRO A 158 -25.52 -0.66 19.31
C PRO A 158 -25.65 0.02 17.94
N VAL A 159 -25.98 1.31 17.91
CA VAL A 159 -25.93 2.14 16.70
C VAL A 159 -24.48 2.25 16.21
N SER A 160 -23.59 2.65 17.12
CA SER A 160 -22.14 2.59 17.03
C SER A 160 -21.57 2.11 18.37
N LEU A 161 -20.40 1.45 18.35
CA LEU A 161 -19.72 1.03 19.58
C LEU A 161 -18.90 2.22 20.16
N PRO A 162 -18.83 2.40 21.49
CA PRO A 162 -18.12 3.52 22.12
C PRO A 162 -16.59 3.26 22.14
N VAL A 163 -15.98 3.21 20.95
CA VAL A 163 -14.56 2.82 20.78
C VAL A 163 -13.61 3.95 21.15
N LYS A 164 -12.86 3.77 22.25
CA LYS A 164 -11.93 4.76 22.80
C LYS A 164 -10.52 4.69 22.16
N PHE A 165 -10.45 4.42 20.86
CA PHE A 165 -9.22 4.21 20.10
C PHE A 165 -9.46 4.33 18.58
N PRO A 166 -8.48 4.81 17.76
CA PRO A 166 -8.58 4.88 16.29
C PRO A 166 -8.53 3.52 15.58
N LEU A 167 -9.55 2.69 15.85
CA LEU A 167 -9.68 1.31 15.37
C LEU A 167 -9.77 1.20 13.84
N LEU A 168 -10.42 2.18 13.19
CA LEU A 168 -10.52 2.27 11.73
C LEU A 168 -9.13 2.25 11.07
N LEU A 169 -8.21 3.03 11.62
CA LEU A 169 -6.88 3.23 11.05
C LEU A 169 -5.93 2.08 11.43
N ALA A 170 -6.05 1.54 12.64
CA ALA A 170 -5.27 0.35 13.04
C ALA A 170 -5.63 -0.88 12.20
N SER A 171 -6.92 -1.07 11.93
CA SER A 171 -7.39 -2.19 11.10
C SER A 171 -7.13 -1.95 9.62
N GLY A 172 -7.37 -0.73 9.13
CA GLY A 172 -7.61 -0.48 7.71
C GLY A 172 -8.87 -1.21 7.22
N ILE A 173 -9.47 -0.73 6.14
CA ILE A 173 -10.67 -1.36 5.59
C ILE A 173 -10.80 -1.15 4.09
N GLU A 174 -11.25 -2.19 3.41
CA GLU A 174 -11.56 -2.18 1.98
C GLU A 174 -13.05 -2.51 1.77
N GLY A 175 -13.71 -1.81 0.85
CA GLY A 175 -15.13 -1.98 0.57
C GLY A 175 -15.51 -1.35 -0.76
N ILE A 176 -16.42 -2.00 -1.49
CA ILE A 176 -16.92 -1.55 -2.78
C ILE A 176 -18.43 -1.41 -2.66
N ALA A 177 -18.96 -0.26 -3.10
CA ALA A 177 -20.36 0.10 -3.05
C ALA A 177 -20.86 0.54 -4.44
N VAL A 178 -22.14 0.90 -4.54
CA VAL A 178 -22.70 1.45 -5.79
C VAL A 178 -22.08 2.83 -6.06
N GLY A 179 -21.23 2.93 -7.09
CA GLY A 179 -20.57 4.18 -7.51
C GLY A 179 -19.41 4.66 -6.60
N LEU A 180 -19.11 3.96 -5.50
CA LEU A 180 -18.08 4.33 -4.52
C LEU A 180 -17.18 3.14 -4.19
N ALA A 181 -15.93 3.42 -3.83
CA ALA A 181 -15.00 2.44 -3.27
C ALA A 181 -14.25 3.07 -2.08
N CYS A 182 -14.01 2.29 -1.04
CA CYS A 182 -13.24 2.65 0.14
C CYS A 182 -12.01 1.74 0.22
N LYS A 183 -10.83 2.34 0.41
CA LYS A 183 -9.58 1.62 0.69
C LYS A 183 -8.72 2.44 1.65
N ILE A 184 -8.97 2.26 2.94
CA ILE A 184 -8.20 2.81 4.05
C ILE A 184 -7.13 1.77 4.42
N LEU A 185 -5.88 2.19 4.50
CA LEU A 185 -4.75 1.30 4.79
C LEU A 185 -4.54 1.17 6.31
N PRO A 186 -4.03 0.01 6.80
CA PRO A 186 -3.68 -0.17 8.21
C PRO A 186 -2.51 0.74 8.62
N HIS A 187 -2.47 1.12 9.89
CA HIS A 187 -1.48 2.01 10.52
C HIS A 187 -0.98 1.44 11.84
N ASN A 188 0.24 1.80 12.24
CA ASN A 188 0.86 1.22 13.42
C ASN A 188 0.14 1.60 14.73
N PHE A 189 -0.11 0.60 15.59
CA PHE A 189 -0.80 0.76 16.88
C PHE A 189 -0.15 1.81 17.79
N CYS A 190 1.19 1.81 17.89
CA CYS A 190 1.92 2.71 18.78
C CYS A 190 1.96 4.15 18.22
N GLU A 191 2.12 4.29 16.90
CA GLU A 191 2.10 5.59 16.22
C GLU A 191 0.72 6.25 16.27
N LEU A 192 -0.37 5.47 16.16
CA LEU A 192 -1.73 5.97 16.32
C LEU A 192 -1.95 6.57 17.72
N ILE A 193 -1.51 5.87 18.78
CA ILE A 193 -1.60 6.39 20.15
C ILE A 193 -0.74 7.64 20.34
N GLN A 194 0.50 7.63 19.84
CA GLN A 194 1.38 8.80 19.94
C GLN A 194 0.83 10.00 19.14
N GLY A 195 0.19 9.73 18.00
CA GLY A 195 -0.53 10.71 17.20
C GLY A 195 -1.71 11.31 17.96
N SER A 196 -2.58 10.50 18.55
CA SER A 196 -3.67 10.98 19.42
C SER A 196 -3.16 11.83 20.59
N ILE A 197 -2.07 11.43 21.24
CA ILE A 197 -1.44 12.21 22.32
C ILE A 197 -0.94 13.58 21.83
N ASP A 198 -0.38 13.65 20.61
CA ASP A 198 0.15 14.90 20.07
C ASP A 198 -0.91 15.79 19.40
N ILE A 199 -2.01 15.23 18.89
CA ILE A 199 -3.24 15.96 18.53
C ILE A 199 -3.85 16.64 19.76
N LEU A 200 -3.95 15.91 20.88
CA LEU A 200 -4.38 16.48 22.18
C LEU A 200 -3.41 17.55 22.73
N ARG A 201 -2.23 17.70 22.14
CA ARG A 201 -1.25 18.76 22.43
C ARG A 201 -1.24 19.87 21.36
N ASN A 202 -2.21 19.89 20.45
CA ASN A 202 -2.30 20.80 19.30
C ASN A 202 -1.08 20.78 18.36
N LYS A 203 -0.36 19.64 18.27
CA LYS A 203 0.66 19.43 17.24
C LYS A 203 0.03 18.90 15.96
N LYS A 204 0.71 19.10 14.83
CA LYS A 204 0.42 18.35 13.60
C LYS A 204 0.96 16.93 13.70
N THR A 205 0.17 15.97 13.27
CA THR A 205 0.57 14.58 13.03
C THR A 205 0.66 14.32 11.54
N ASN A 206 1.52 13.38 11.16
CA ASN A 206 1.50 12.77 9.83
C ASN A 206 1.77 11.27 10.00
N ILE A 207 0.71 10.48 10.12
CA ILE A 207 0.81 9.02 10.24
C ILE A 207 0.94 8.36 8.87
N LEU A 208 1.73 7.29 8.79
CA LEU A 208 1.95 6.53 7.56
C LEU A 208 1.53 5.07 7.73
N PRO A 209 1.02 4.39 6.69
CA PRO A 209 0.59 3.01 6.78
C PRO A 209 1.67 2.04 7.30
N ASP A 210 1.23 0.98 7.97
CA ASP A 210 2.07 -0.11 8.48
C ASP A 210 1.34 -1.42 8.21
N PHE A 211 2.00 -2.35 7.51
CA PHE A 211 1.38 -3.55 6.99
C PHE A 211 1.75 -4.78 7.82
N ALA A 212 0.78 -5.65 8.07
CA ALA A 212 1.00 -6.90 8.81
C ALA A 212 2.09 -7.79 8.17
N THR A 213 2.28 -7.70 6.84
CA THR A 213 3.29 -8.42 6.06
C THR A 213 4.67 -7.76 6.02
N GLY A 214 4.84 -6.57 6.63
CA GLY A 214 6.07 -5.78 6.55
C GLY A 214 6.26 -5.14 5.18
N GLY A 215 7.32 -5.53 4.48
CA GLY A 215 7.74 -4.98 3.20
C GLY A 215 8.45 -3.63 3.32
N ILE A 216 8.95 -3.12 2.19
CA ILE A 216 9.47 -1.75 2.06
C ILE A 216 8.41 -0.93 1.34
N ALA A 217 8.09 0.28 1.80
CA ALA A 217 7.06 1.12 1.18
C ALA A 217 7.54 2.55 0.87
N ASP A 218 7.14 3.05 -0.30
CA ASP A 218 7.27 4.44 -0.73
C ASP A 218 5.92 5.15 -0.56
N PHE A 219 5.91 6.15 0.32
CA PHE A 219 4.75 6.96 0.67
C PHE A 219 4.76 8.38 0.07
N LYS A 220 5.72 8.74 -0.79
CA LYS A 220 5.86 10.11 -1.31
C LYS A 220 4.62 10.63 -2.04
N ASN A 221 3.88 9.73 -2.68
CA ASN A 221 2.63 10.05 -3.39
C ASN A 221 1.38 9.59 -2.61
N TYR A 222 1.47 9.30 -1.31
CA TYR A 222 0.35 8.76 -0.51
C TYR A 222 -0.87 9.70 -0.43
N ASN A 223 -0.67 11.02 -0.53
CA ASN A 223 -1.71 12.05 -0.47
C ASN A 223 -2.62 11.91 0.79
N GLU A 224 -2.03 11.58 1.93
CA GLU A 224 -2.72 11.37 3.23
C GLU A 224 -3.93 10.41 3.14
N GLY A 225 -3.87 9.42 2.24
CA GLY A 225 -4.93 8.44 2.03
C GLY A 225 -6.12 8.92 1.18
N LEU A 226 -6.07 10.13 0.63
CA LEU A 226 -7.10 10.67 -0.26
C LEU A 226 -7.04 10.06 -1.67
N ARG A 227 -8.17 10.11 -2.37
CA ARG A 227 -8.31 9.69 -3.76
C ARG A 227 -7.25 10.34 -4.65
N GLY A 228 -6.65 9.55 -5.54
CA GLY A 228 -5.58 10.01 -6.43
C GLY A 228 -4.17 9.87 -5.85
N GLY A 229 -4.05 9.63 -4.54
CA GLY A 229 -2.82 9.13 -3.96
C GLY A 229 -2.44 7.76 -4.53
N ARG A 230 -1.14 7.45 -4.52
CA ARG A 230 -0.58 6.15 -4.86
C ARG A 230 0.62 5.88 -3.97
N ILE A 231 0.69 4.69 -3.39
CA ILE A 231 1.90 4.18 -2.75
C ILE A 231 2.53 3.11 -3.63
N LYS A 232 3.77 2.75 -3.33
CA LYS A 232 4.39 1.51 -3.80
C LYS A 232 4.82 0.67 -2.60
N VAL A 233 4.71 -0.65 -2.71
CA VAL A 233 5.18 -1.61 -1.69
C VAL A 233 6.01 -2.68 -2.38
N ARG A 234 7.23 -2.91 -1.88
CA ARG A 234 8.21 -3.87 -2.37
C ARG A 234 8.39 -5.05 -1.41
N ALA A 235 8.66 -6.21 -1.98
CA ALA A 235 9.15 -7.38 -1.29
C ALA A 235 10.53 -7.11 -0.68
N VAL A 236 10.86 -7.75 0.44
CA VAL A 236 12.25 -7.78 0.95
C VAL A 236 12.96 -8.95 0.30
N ILE A 237 13.87 -8.65 -0.64
CA ILE A 237 14.65 -9.64 -1.39
C ILE A 237 16.11 -9.63 -0.90
N GLU A 238 16.48 -10.67 -0.17
CA GLU A 238 17.85 -10.92 0.30
C GLU A 238 18.63 -11.79 -0.70
N GLN A 239 19.96 -11.64 -0.72
CA GLN A 239 20.85 -12.52 -1.47
C GLN A 239 21.52 -13.51 -0.52
N LYS A 240 21.22 -14.80 -0.68
CA LYS A 240 21.86 -15.89 0.08
C LYS A 240 23.19 -16.30 -0.53
N ASP A 241 23.17 -16.51 -1.85
CA ASP A 241 24.28 -16.99 -2.65
C ASP A 241 24.33 -16.25 -3.99
N LYS A 242 25.40 -16.40 -4.78
CA LYS A 242 25.44 -15.88 -6.15
C LYS A 242 24.32 -16.42 -7.06
N LYS A 243 23.69 -17.55 -6.70
CA LYS A 243 22.66 -18.24 -7.50
C LYS A 243 21.28 -18.29 -6.84
N THR A 244 21.12 -17.68 -5.66
CA THR A 244 19.91 -17.85 -4.83
C THR A 244 19.52 -16.53 -4.17
N LEU A 245 18.33 -16.03 -4.51
CA LEU A 245 17.65 -14.95 -3.80
C LEU A 245 16.60 -15.54 -2.86
N LEU A 246 16.37 -14.88 -1.72
CA LEU A 246 15.28 -15.20 -0.78
C LEU A 246 14.33 -14.02 -0.69
N ILE A 247 13.03 -14.25 -0.85
CA ILE A 247 12.01 -13.28 -0.43
C ILE A 247 11.68 -13.57 1.03
N LYS A 248 11.92 -12.59 1.91
CA LYS A 248 11.64 -12.66 3.36
C LYS A 248 10.34 -11.99 3.78
N GLN A 249 9.81 -11.07 2.97
CA GLN A 249 8.56 -10.36 3.23
C GLN A 249 7.87 -10.05 1.90
N ILE A 250 6.55 -10.26 1.84
CA ILE A 250 5.73 -10.04 0.64
C ILE A 250 5.00 -8.68 0.67
N PRO A 251 4.74 -8.04 -0.49
CA PRO A 251 3.97 -6.81 -0.54
C PRO A 251 2.54 -6.98 -0.03
N PHE A 252 2.05 -5.95 0.67
CA PHE A 252 0.68 -5.94 1.19
C PHE A 252 -0.35 -6.12 0.06
N GLY A 253 -1.20 -7.14 0.17
CA GLY A 253 -2.19 -7.51 -0.84
C GLY A 253 -1.76 -8.63 -1.79
N THR A 254 -0.59 -9.26 -1.58
CA THR A 254 -0.18 -10.53 -2.24
C THR A 254 -0.24 -11.71 -1.26
N THR A 255 -0.22 -12.93 -1.80
CA THR A 255 0.17 -14.14 -1.07
C THR A 255 1.44 -14.73 -1.66
N THR A 256 2.11 -15.68 -0.97
CA THR A 256 3.27 -16.39 -1.51
C THR A 256 2.90 -17.10 -2.80
N SER A 257 1.75 -17.79 -2.82
CA SER A 257 1.15 -18.40 -4.00
C SER A 257 1.02 -17.42 -5.18
N SER A 258 0.36 -16.27 -4.99
CA SER A 258 0.15 -15.30 -6.09
C SER A 258 1.46 -14.66 -6.56
N LEU A 259 2.40 -14.44 -5.65
CA LEU A 259 3.72 -13.89 -5.96
C LEU A 259 4.57 -14.88 -6.76
N ILE A 260 4.53 -16.16 -6.41
CA ILE A 260 5.18 -17.25 -7.15
C ILE A 260 4.57 -17.39 -8.55
N ASP A 261 3.25 -17.38 -8.68
CA ASP A 261 2.56 -17.40 -9.98
C ASP A 261 2.96 -16.19 -10.85
N SER A 262 3.08 -14.99 -10.27
CA SER A 262 3.55 -13.79 -10.97
C SER A 262 5.00 -13.92 -11.45
N ILE A 263 5.89 -14.49 -10.62
CA ILE A 263 7.29 -14.80 -10.97
C ILE A 263 7.36 -15.84 -12.11
N LEU A 264 6.65 -16.95 -12.00
CA LEU A 264 6.60 -17.98 -13.04
C LEU A 264 6.04 -17.40 -14.35
N SER A 265 4.97 -16.62 -14.27
CA SER A 265 4.37 -15.97 -15.44
C SER A 265 5.26 -14.88 -16.07
N ALA A 266 6.24 -14.32 -15.35
CA ALA A 266 7.26 -13.44 -15.92
C ALA A 266 8.42 -14.23 -16.56
N ASN A 267 8.76 -15.39 -16.00
CA ASN A 267 9.75 -16.32 -16.52
C ASN A 267 9.31 -16.95 -17.85
N ASP A 268 8.06 -17.43 -17.94
CA ASP A 268 7.48 -17.99 -19.17
C ASP A 268 7.37 -16.96 -20.30
N LYS A 269 7.27 -15.67 -19.95
CA LYS A 269 7.32 -14.54 -20.89
C LYS A 269 8.75 -14.12 -21.25
N GLY A 270 9.78 -14.84 -20.82
CA GLY A 270 11.18 -14.60 -21.13
C GLY A 270 11.77 -13.30 -20.56
N LYS A 271 11.10 -12.67 -19.59
CA LYS A 271 11.50 -11.38 -18.99
C LYS A 271 12.55 -11.53 -17.90
N ILE A 272 12.46 -12.63 -17.16
CA ILE A 272 13.41 -13.09 -16.14
C ILE A 272 13.85 -14.52 -16.47
N LYS A 273 15.00 -14.97 -15.95
CA LYS A 273 15.53 -16.34 -16.17
C LYS A 273 15.73 -17.06 -14.83
N VAL A 274 14.62 -17.59 -14.29
CA VAL A 274 14.55 -18.33 -13.03
C VAL A 274 14.56 -19.83 -13.32
N LYS A 275 15.44 -20.57 -12.65
CA LYS A 275 15.59 -22.03 -12.82
C LYS A 275 14.53 -22.81 -12.03
N LYS A 276 14.24 -22.36 -10.81
CA LYS A 276 13.25 -22.94 -9.90
C LYS A 276 12.83 -21.89 -8.86
N VAL A 277 11.58 -21.95 -8.41
CA VAL A 277 11.12 -21.31 -7.18
C VAL A 277 10.71 -22.40 -6.19
N GLU A 278 11.03 -22.23 -4.91
CA GLU A 278 10.59 -23.09 -3.81
C GLU A 278 9.96 -22.22 -2.72
N ASP A 279 8.78 -22.60 -2.22
CA ASP A 279 8.18 -21.97 -1.04
C ASP A 279 8.54 -22.79 0.20
N ASN A 280 9.24 -22.17 1.15
CA ASN A 280 9.58 -22.74 2.45
C ASN A 280 8.86 -21.98 3.60
N THR A 281 7.83 -21.19 3.27
CA THR A 281 7.07 -20.38 4.22
C THR A 281 6.41 -21.23 5.30
N ALA A 282 6.55 -20.80 6.54
CA ALA A 282 5.97 -21.44 7.72
C ALA A 282 5.38 -20.37 8.66
N ALA A 283 6.03 -20.11 9.81
CA ALA A 283 5.70 -18.97 10.67
C ALA A 283 6.21 -17.63 10.09
N GLU A 284 7.30 -17.69 9.31
CA GLU A 284 7.87 -16.59 8.54
C GLU A 284 7.83 -16.95 7.05
N VAL A 285 7.88 -15.92 6.18
CA VAL A 285 7.96 -16.08 4.72
C VAL A 285 9.40 -16.41 4.32
N GLU A 286 9.58 -17.48 3.54
CA GLU A 286 10.83 -17.72 2.81
C GLU A 286 10.54 -18.36 1.44
N ILE A 287 10.54 -17.53 0.39
CA ILE A 287 10.45 -18.01 -0.99
C ILE A 287 11.87 -18.00 -1.59
N ALA A 288 12.42 -19.16 -1.93
CA ALA A 288 13.74 -19.31 -2.51
C ALA A 288 13.68 -19.31 -4.04
N ILE A 289 14.35 -18.33 -4.66
CA ILE A 289 14.44 -18.17 -6.12
C ILE A 289 15.84 -18.58 -6.57
N TYR A 290 15.91 -19.70 -7.30
CA TYR A 290 17.16 -20.20 -7.88
C TYR A 290 17.33 -19.65 -9.30
N LEU A 291 18.43 -18.94 -9.53
CA LEU A 291 18.72 -18.28 -10.80
C LEU A 291 19.43 -19.22 -11.80
N HIS A 292 19.29 -18.93 -13.10
CA HIS A 292 20.16 -19.53 -14.11
C HIS A 292 21.61 -19.03 -13.97
N PRO A 293 22.63 -19.83 -14.36
CA PRO A 293 24.03 -19.38 -14.36
C PRO A 293 24.22 -18.05 -15.10
N ASP A 294 23.61 -17.92 -16.28
CA ASP A 294 23.60 -16.76 -17.17
C ASP A 294 23.01 -15.49 -16.51
N SER A 295 22.28 -15.63 -15.40
CA SER A 295 21.73 -14.51 -14.62
C SER A 295 22.35 -14.40 -13.22
N SER A 296 23.27 -15.29 -12.86
CA SER A 296 24.11 -15.17 -11.66
C SER A 296 25.31 -14.24 -11.86
N GLU A 297 25.50 -13.70 -13.06
CA GLU A 297 26.52 -12.70 -13.38
C GLU A 297 26.08 -11.26 -13.02
N ASP A 298 24.77 -10.97 -13.04
CA ASP A 298 24.20 -9.67 -12.67
C ASP A 298 22.94 -9.82 -11.81
N ILE A 299 23.17 -9.90 -10.51
CA ILE A 299 22.15 -10.19 -9.49
C ILE A 299 21.29 -8.96 -9.22
N GLU A 300 21.85 -7.74 -9.29
CA GLU A 300 21.08 -6.51 -9.05
C GLU A 300 20.12 -6.23 -10.21
N LYS A 301 20.54 -6.37 -11.48
CA LYS A 301 19.57 -6.36 -12.61
C LYS A 301 18.50 -7.43 -12.46
N THR A 302 18.82 -8.59 -11.90
CA THR A 302 17.84 -9.65 -11.67
C THR A 302 16.84 -9.29 -10.57
N LYS A 303 17.26 -8.62 -9.48
CA LYS A 303 16.35 -8.05 -8.46
C LYS A 303 15.48 -6.93 -9.05
N GLU A 304 16.07 -6.01 -9.82
CA GLU A 304 15.34 -4.97 -10.55
C GLU A 304 14.27 -5.59 -11.47
N ALA A 305 14.61 -6.66 -12.20
CA ALA A 305 13.68 -7.35 -13.10
C ALA A 305 12.52 -8.02 -12.33
N LEU A 306 12.77 -8.58 -11.15
CA LEU A 306 11.71 -9.06 -10.27
C LEU A 306 10.78 -7.92 -9.86
N TYR A 307 11.31 -6.78 -9.40
CA TYR A 307 10.48 -5.60 -9.05
C TYR A 307 9.75 -4.99 -10.26
N ALA A 308 10.32 -5.01 -11.47
CA ALA A 308 9.69 -4.39 -12.65
C ALA A 308 8.67 -5.27 -13.38
N PHE A 309 8.72 -6.61 -13.19
CA PHE A 309 7.94 -7.55 -13.99
C PHE A 309 7.08 -8.54 -13.21
N THR A 310 7.18 -8.57 -11.88
CA THR A 310 6.41 -9.46 -11.01
C THR A 310 5.76 -8.65 -9.88
N ASP A 311 4.88 -9.29 -9.12
CA ASP A 311 4.18 -8.69 -7.98
C ASP A 311 5.13 -8.37 -6.79
N CYS A 312 6.46 -8.53 -6.96
CA CYS A 312 7.48 -8.06 -6.01
C CYS A 312 7.46 -6.54 -5.80
N GLU A 313 6.91 -5.75 -6.73
CA GLU A 313 6.51 -4.36 -6.48
C GLU A 313 5.02 -4.18 -6.84
N LEU A 314 4.18 -3.87 -5.86
CA LEU A 314 2.80 -3.44 -6.09
C LEU A 314 2.64 -1.94 -5.91
N SER A 315 1.72 -1.34 -6.67
CA SER A 315 1.27 0.04 -6.46
C SER A 315 -0.19 0.06 -6.03
N ILE A 316 -0.45 0.63 -4.84
CA ILE A 316 -1.76 0.63 -4.19
C ILE A 316 -2.30 2.05 -4.18
N ALA A 317 -3.54 2.24 -4.64
CA ALA A 317 -4.25 3.51 -4.57
C ALA A 317 -5.17 3.52 -3.33
N PRO A 318 -4.89 4.33 -2.30
CA PRO A 318 -5.85 4.54 -1.21
C PRO A 318 -7.07 5.32 -1.70
N ASN A 319 -8.19 5.16 -0.99
CA ASN A 319 -9.37 5.99 -1.14
C ASN A 319 -10.15 6.04 0.18
N SER A 320 -9.78 6.97 1.05
CA SER A 320 -10.37 7.08 2.39
C SER A 320 -11.78 7.66 2.32
N CYS A 321 -12.77 6.82 2.62
CA CYS A 321 -14.20 7.16 2.60
C CYS A 321 -14.88 6.55 3.83
N VAL A 322 -15.66 7.34 4.55
CA VAL A 322 -16.30 7.00 5.83
C VAL A 322 -17.73 7.51 5.87
N ILE A 323 -18.59 6.90 6.68
CA ILE A 323 -19.91 7.45 6.99
C ILE A 323 -19.80 8.40 8.18
N ARG A 324 -20.20 9.65 7.96
CA ARG A 324 -20.41 10.71 8.97
C ARG A 324 -21.85 11.21 8.86
N ASP A 325 -22.57 11.34 9.98
CA ASP A 325 -23.93 11.90 10.02
C ASP A 325 -24.89 11.31 8.95
N GLY A 326 -24.77 10.00 8.70
CA GLY A 326 -25.56 9.25 7.72
C GLY A 326 -25.18 9.46 6.24
N LYS A 327 -24.01 10.04 5.95
CA LYS A 327 -23.54 10.37 4.59
C LYS A 327 -22.10 9.89 4.35
N PRO A 328 -21.75 9.46 3.12
CA PRO A 328 -20.36 9.14 2.77
C PRO A 328 -19.54 10.42 2.54
N GLU A 329 -18.45 10.56 3.30
CA GLU A 329 -17.48 11.66 3.19
C GLU A 329 -16.07 11.14 2.87
N PHE A 330 -15.32 11.91 2.08
CA PHE A 330 -13.92 11.65 1.77
C PHE A 330 -13.03 12.53 2.66
N LEU A 331 -12.41 11.93 3.68
CA LEU A 331 -11.54 12.59 4.64
C LEU A 331 -10.09 12.10 4.48
N ASN A 332 -9.12 12.96 4.79
CA ASN A 332 -7.73 12.52 4.91
C ASN A 332 -7.53 11.73 6.21
N VAL A 333 -6.49 10.91 6.26
CA VAL A 333 -6.22 10.00 7.37
C VAL A 333 -5.85 10.72 8.67
N ASN A 334 -5.23 11.90 8.59
CA ASN A 334 -4.87 12.69 9.77
C ASN A 334 -6.12 13.32 10.44
N ASP A 335 -7.11 13.76 9.65
CA ASP A 335 -8.41 14.22 10.15
C ASP A 335 -9.26 13.06 10.68
N ILE A 336 -9.21 11.87 10.08
CA ILE A 336 -9.86 10.66 10.65
C ILE A 336 -9.27 10.32 12.04
N LEU A 337 -7.94 10.38 12.20
CA LEU A 337 -7.29 10.18 13.50
C LEU A 337 -7.73 11.23 14.51
N LYS A 338 -7.83 12.50 14.09
CA LYS A 338 -8.21 13.65 14.90
C LYS A 338 -9.66 13.57 15.38
N GLU A 339 -10.61 13.25 14.49
CA GLU A 339 -12.02 13.05 14.85
C GLU A 339 -12.18 11.86 15.82
N SER A 340 -11.50 10.73 15.57
CA SER A 340 -11.52 9.58 16.50
C SER A 340 -10.88 9.90 17.86
N THR A 341 -9.84 10.74 17.87
CA THR A 341 -9.20 11.24 19.11
C THR A 341 -10.15 12.14 19.91
N TYR A 342 -10.93 13.00 19.24
CA TYR A 342 -11.94 13.82 19.91
C TYR A 342 -13.18 13.04 20.32
N ASN A 343 -13.59 12.01 19.57
CA ASN A 343 -14.64 11.07 20.01
C ASN A 343 -14.19 10.35 21.29
N THR A 344 -12.94 9.88 21.35
CA THR A 344 -12.36 9.29 22.57
C THR A 344 -12.37 10.28 23.74
N LEU A 345 -12.05 11.56 23.50
CA LEU A 345 -12.06 12.62 24.52
C LEU A 345 -13.47 12.87 25.09
N GLU A 346 -14.50 12.91 24.24
CA GLU A 346 -15.90 13.10 24.63
C GLU A 346 -16.50 11.83 25.28
N LEU A 347 -16.11 10.62 24.84
CA LEU A 347 -16.47 9.39 25.52
C LEU A 347 -15.91 9.34 26.95
N LEU A 348 -14.63 9.66 27.14
CA LEU A 348 -14.01 9.76 28.47
C LEU A 348 -14.65 10.85 29.34
N LYS A 349 -15.11 11.96 28.74
CA LYS A 349 -15.89 12.99 29.43
C LYS A 349 -17.22 12.46 29.93
N ARG A 350 -17.99 11.78 29.07
CA ARG A 350 -19.27 11.14 29.44
C ARG A 350 -19.10 10.08 30.53
N GLU A 351 -18.03 9.28 30.46
CA GLU A 351 -17.68 8.32 31.50
C GLU A 351 -17.48 9.00 32.87
N LEU A 352 -16.70 10.09 32.92
CA LEU A 352 -16.49 10.88 34.13
C LEU A 352 -17.74 11.64 34.59
N GLU A 353 -18.62 12.09 33.67
CA GLU A 353 -19.90 12.74 34.00
C GLU A 353 -20.88 11.75 34.62
N ILE A 354 -20.92 10.51 34.12
CA ILE A 354 -21.71 9.41 34.68
C ILE A 354 -21.14 8.96 36.04
N GLU A 355 -19.82 8.73 36.15
CA GLU A 355 -19.18 8.40 37.42
C GLU A 355 -19.41 9.50 38.47
N LEU A 356 -19.32 10.78 38.08
CA LEU A 356 -19.60 11.90 38.97
C LEU A 356 -21.05 11.87 39.47
N SER A 357 -22.02 11.58 38.59
CA SER A 357 -23.43 11.47 38.95
C SER A 357 -23.67 10.33 39.95
N GLU A 358 -23.14 9.14 39.68
CA GLU A 358 -23.23 7.97 40.55
C GLU A 358 -22.57 8.21 41.92
N LEU A 359 -21.37 8.83 41.94
CA LEU A 359 -20.72 9.22 43.19
C LEU A 359 -21.48 10.30 43.97
N MET A 360 -22.21 11.21 43.30
CA MET A 360 -23.09 12.17 43.98
C MET A 360 -24.36 11.51 44.55
N GLU A 361 -24.94 10.53 43.85
CA GLU A 361 -26.06 9.70 44.35
C GLU A 361 -25.63 8.91 45.60
N ASP A 362 -24.54 8.14 45.50
CA ASP A 362 -23.97 7.37 46.61
C ASP A 362 -23.66 8.24 47.82
N TRP A 363 -23.12 9.44 47.59
CA TRP A 363 -22.82 10.40 48.65
C TRP A 363 -24.08 10.97 49.29
N HIS A 364 -25.10 11.29 48.49
CA HIS A 364 -26.38 11.81 48.97
C HIS A 364 -27.10 10.76 49.81
N PHE A 365 -27.22 9.54 49.31
CA PHE A 365 -27.85 8.43 50.02
C PHE A 365 -27.08 8.03 51.29
N SER A 366 -25.74 7.95 51.24
CA SER A 366 -24.91 7.68 52.43
C SER A 366 -25.10 8.75 53.52
N SER A 367 -25.24 10.01 53.11
CA SER A 367 -25.45 11.14 54.01
C SER A 367 -26.87 11.15 54.59
N LEU A 368 -27.89 10.84 53.78
CA LEU A 368 -29.27 10.63 54.23
C LEU A 368 -29.38 9.46 55.22
N GLU A 369 -28.76 8.31 54.94
CA GLU A 369 -28.73 7.18 55.87
C GLU A 369 -28.10 7.57 57.22
N LYS A 370 -26.94 8.25 57.19
CA LYS A 370 -26.31 8.74 58.43
C LYS A 370 -27.26 9.66 59.21
N ILE A 371 -27.82 10.68 58.56
CA ILE A 371 -28.74 11.64 59.19
C ILE A 371 -29.97 10.93 59.79
N PHE A 372 -30.55 9.97 59.05
CA PHE A 372 -31.74 9.21 59.43
C PHE A 372 -31.53 8.35 60.68
N ILE A 373 -30.38 7.66 60.76
CA ILE A 373 -30.04 6.78 61.89
C ILE A 373 -29.55 7.60 63.10
N GLU A 374 -28.61 8.53 62.89
CA GLU A 374 -27.97 9.30 63.96
C GLU A 374 -28.96 10.20 64.71
N ASN A 375 -29.83 10.91 63.98
CA ASN A 375 -30.89 11.75 64.56
C ASN A 375 -32.16 10.95 64.95
N ARG A 376 -32.10 9.60 64.84
CA ARG A 376 -33.18 8.67 65.19
C ARG A 376 -34.52 8.99 64.52
N ILE A 377 -34.49 9.51 63.28
CA ILE A 377 -35.69 9.91 62.53
C ILE A 377 -36.62 8.71 62.32
N TYR A 378 -36.05 7.51 62.19
CA TYR A 378 -36.79 6.25 62.11
C TYR A 378 -37.81 6.05 63.24
N ARG A 379 -37.59 6.60 64.46
CA ARG A 379 -38.55 6.47 65.57
C ARG A 379 -39.83 7.27 65.37
N LYS A 380 -39.78 8.35 64.58
CA LYS A 380 -40.96 9.18 64.26
C LYS A 380 -41.94 8.47 63.31
N ILE A 381 -41.52 7.33 62.76
CA ILE A 381 -42.34 6.44 61.92
C ILE A 381 -43.19 5.50 62.80
N GLU A 382 -42.74 5.17 64.02
CA GLU A 382 -43.37 4.20 64.92
C GLU A 382 -44.79 4.61 65.36
N GLU A 383 -45.14 5.90 65.23
CA GLU A 383 -46.43 6.50 65.57
C GLU A 383 -47.33 6.78 64.32
N CYS A 384 -46.90 6.39 63.11
CA CYS A 384 -47.59 6.71 61.86
C CYS A 384 -48.41 5.54 61.29
N GLU A 385 -49.75 5.70 61.22
CA GLU A 385 -50.66 4.65 60.73
C GLU A 385 -50.80 4.55 59.20
N THR A 386 -50.39 5.56 58.44
CA THR A 386 -50.53 5.60 56.96
C THR A 386 -49.21 5.89 56.25
N TRP A 387 -49.05 5.34 55.04
CA TRP A 387 -47.83 5.49 54.22
C TRP A 387 -47.50 6.97 53.91
N GLU A 388 -48.51 7.77 53.60
CA GLU A 388 -48.36 9.22 53.39
C GLU A 388 -47.89 9.94 54.66
N ALA A 389 -48.37 9.52 55.85
CA ALA A 389 -47.90 10.06 57.12
C ALA A 389 -46.43 9.69 57.40
N VAL A 390 -46.02 8.45 57.08
CA VAL A 390 -44.61 8.01 57.16
C VAL A 390 -43.71 8.90 56.31
N ILE A 391 -44.03 9.10 55.04
CA ILE A 391 -43.24 9.94 54.12
C ILE A 391 -43.15 11.38 54.64
N GLN A 392 -44.29 11.97 55.06
CA GLN A 392 -44.31 13.31 55.64
C GLN A 392 -43.53 13.41 56.96
N ALA A 393 -43.54 12.38 57.82
CA ALA A 393 -42.81 12.37 59.08
C ALA A 393 -41.29 12.34 58.86
N ILE A 394 -40.83 11.57 57.85
CA ILE A 394 -39.44 11.54 57.44
C ILE A 394 -39.02 12.89 56.84
N ASP A 395 -39.82 13.48 55.93
CA ASP A 395 -39.50 14.79 55.35
C ASP A 395 -39.40 15.89 56.42
N LYS A 396 -40.39 15.96 57.33
CA LYS A 396 -40.38 16.85 58.50
C LYS A 396 -39.16 16.60 59.40
N GLY A 397 -38.68 15.36 59.47
CA GLY A 397 -37.43 15.00 60.17
C GLY A 397 -36.15 15.45 59.44
N LEU A 398 -36.12 15.40 58.11
CA LEU A 398 -34.97 15.76 57.28
C LEU A 398 -34.85 17.27 57.00
N ASN A 399 -35.95 18.02 57.04
CA ASN A 399 -36.00 19.47 56.80
C ASN A 399 -34.85 20.31 57.43
N PRO A 400 -34.47 20.16 58.72
CA PRO A 400 -33.33 20.90 59.29
C PRO A 400 -31.97 20.58 58.63
N PHE A 401 -31.82 19.39 58.02
CA PHE A 401 -30.57 18.91 57.43
C PHE A 401 -30.51 19.06 55.91
N LYS A 402 -31.62 19.40 55.22
CA LYS A 402 -31.66 19.56 53.75
C LYS A 402 -30.56 20.49 53.20
N LYS A 403 -30.16 21.52 53.95
CA LYS A 403 -29.08 22.47 53.59
C LYS A 403 -27.66 21.87 53.57
N LEU A 404 -27.45 20.68 54.13
CA LEU A 404 -26.16 19.97 54.13
C LEU A 404 -26.01 19.02 52.94
N LEU A 405 -27.08 18.78 52.18
CA LEU A 405 -27.12 17.82 51.09
C LEU A 405 -26.77 18.50 49.74
N LYS A 406 -26.18 17.71 48.82
CA LYS A 406 -25.76 18.19 47.48
C LYS A 406 -26.90 18.31 46.46
N ARG A 407 -28.07 17.75 46.76
CA ARG A 407 -29.33 17.89 46.01
C ARG A 407 -30.52 18.00 46.97
N GLU A 408 -31.67 18.36 46.43
CA GLU A 408 -32.96 18.24 47.14
C GLU A 408 -33.33 16.77 47.38
N VAL A 409 -34.06 16.48 48.45
CA VAL A 409 -34.51 15.12 48.78
C VAL A 409 -35.79 14.83 48.02
N THR A 410 -35.83 13.74 47.26
CA THR A 410 -37.03 13.30 46.54
C THR A 410 -37.89 12.35 47.39
N GLU A 411 -39.13 12.11 46.96
CA GLU A 411 -39.98 11.09 47.58
C GLU A 411 -39.37 9.69 47.43
N ASP A 412 -38.77 9.37 46.27
CA ASP A 412 -38.03 8.11 46.06
C ASP A 412 -36.89 7.91 47.07
N ASP A 413 -36.17 8.97 47.44
CA ASP A 413 -35.10 8.90 48.45
C ASP A 413 -35.68 8.61 49.84
N ILE A 414 -36.84 9.18 50.17
CA ILE A 414 -37.56 8.87 51.42
C ILE A 414 -38.04 7.42 51.42
N VAL A 415 -38.55 6.90 50.30
CA VAL A 415 -38.94 5.49 50.16
C VAL A 415 -37.72 4.58 50.36
N LYS A 416 -36.58 4.83 49.69
CA LYS A 416 -35.32 4.08 49.90
C LYS A 416 -34.86 4.07 51.37
N LEU A 417 -35.10 5.15 52.14
CA LEU A 417 -34.79 5.19 53.57
C LEU A 417 -35.68 4.24 54.40
N THR A 418 -36.94 4.01 54.03
CA THR A 418 -37.81 3.03 54.71
C THR A 418 -37.35 1.58 54.49
N GLU A 419 -36.69 1.29 53.37
CA GLU A 419 -36.16 -0.04 53.04
C GLU A 419 -34.88 -0.41 53.83
N ILE A 420 -34.33 0.50 54.65
CA ILE A 420 -33.12 0.24 55.44
C ILE A 420 -33.41 -0.84 56.50
N LYS A 421 -32.93 -2.05 56.21
CA LYS A 421 -33.04 -3.24 57.06
C LYS A 421 -32.60 -2.92 58.49
N ILE A 422 -33.46 -3.22 59.47
CA ILE A 422 -33.27 -2.93 60.92
C ILE A 422 -31.87 -3.38 61.44
N LYS A 423 -31.31 -4.48 60.92
CA LYS A 423 -29.95 -4.95 61.23
C LYS A 423 -28.84 -3.94 60.92
N ARG A 424 -29.02 -3.10 59.90
CA ARG A 424 -28.09 -2.02 59.49
C ARG A 424 -28.19 -0.83 60.44
N ILE A 425 -29.40 -0.44 60.84
CA ILE A 425 -29.68 0.56 61.89
C ILE A 425 -29.07 0.12 63.23
N SER A 426 -29.33 -1.12 63.65
CA SER A 426 -28.88 -1.68 64.94
C SER A 426 -27.35 -1.85 65.05
N LYS A 427 -26.65 -2.00 63.91
CA LYS A 427 -25.18 -2.14 63.84
C LYS A 427 -24.51 -0.94 63.16
N PHE A 428 -25.15 0.23 63.19
CA PHE A 428 -24.61 1.44 62.57
C PHE A 428 -23.35 1.92 63.31
N ASP A 429 -22.33 2.30 62.55
CA ASP A 429 -21.06 2.82 63.05
C ASP A 429 -20.78 4.16 62.36
N ALA A 430 -21.03 5.25 63.09
CA ALA A 430 -20.90 6.60 62.56
C ALA A 430 -19.48 6.90 62.04
N LYS A 431 -18.43 6.31 62.64
CA LYS A 431 -17.05 6.51 62.18
C LYS A 431 -16.83 5.90 60.80
N LYS A 432 -17.34 4.69 60.56
CA LYS A 432 -17.27 4.05 59.24
C LYS A 432 -18.12 4.78 58.19
N ALA A 433 -19.26 5.34 58.59
CA ALA A 433 -20.07 6.19 57.72
C ALA A 433 -19.30 7.47 57.32
N ASP A 434 -18.64 8.14 58.26
CA ASP A 434 -17.81 9.32 57.98
C ASP A 434 -16.56 9.00 57.15
N GLU A 435 -15.89 7.87 57.40
CA GLU A 435 -14.80 7.36 56.57
C GLU A 435 -15.26 7.10 55.12
N HIS A 436 -16.44 6.51 54.94
CA HIS A 436 -17.04 6.29 53.62
C HIS A 436 -17.42 7.60 52.92
N ILE A 437 -18.11 8.50 53.61
CA ILE A 437 -18.53 9.82 53.08
C ILE A 437 -17.30 10.68 52.74
N LYS A 438 -16.21 10.57 53.50
CA LYS A 438 -14.92 11.18 53.19
C LYS A 438 -14.30 10.58 51.93
N ALA A 439 -14.20 9.25 51.84
CA ALA A 439 -13.65 8.59 50.65
C ALA A 439 -14.46 8.91 49.37
N LEU A 440 -15.78 9.02 49.47
CA LEU A 440 -16.64 9.51 48.37
C LEU A 440 -16.34 10.98 48.02
N ASN A 441 -16.18 11.86 49.00
CA ASN A 441 -15.77 13.25 48.74
C ASN A 441 -14.40 13.35 48.05
N ASP A 442 -13.42 12.53 48.47
CA ASP A 442 -12.08 12.48 47.87
C ASP A 442 -12.15 11.97 46.42
N LYS A 443 -12.94 10.92 46.12
CA LYS A 443 -13.25 10.47 44.75
C LYS A 443 -13.92 11.56 43.91
N ILE A 444 -14.99 12.18 44.41
CA ILE A 444 -15.73 13.26 43.74
C ILE A 444 -14.79 14.42 43.40
N LYS A 445 -13.83 14.74 44.28
CA LYS A 445 -12.81 15.75 44.00
C LYS A 445 -11.91 15.35 42.83
N VAL A 446 -11.37 14.12 42.83
CA VAL A 446 -10.53 13.60 41.73
C VAL A 446 -11.30 13.60 40.41
N VAL A 447 -12.54 13.12 40.37
CA VAL A 447 -13.38 13.10 39.15
C VAL A 447 -13.68 14.53 38.66
N LYS A 448 -14.00 15.47 39.56
CA LYS A 448 -14.18 16.89 39.19
C LYS A 448 -12.90 17.56 38.71
N ASP A 449 -11.74 17.20 39.25
CA ASP A 449 -10.46 17.76 38.83
C ASP A 449 -9.98 17.12 37.51
N ASN A 450 -10.34 15.86 37.22
CA ASN A 450 -10.19 15.22 35.90
C ASN A 450 -11.10 15.87 34.85
N LEU A 451 -12.37 16.15 35.17
CA LEU A 451 -13.30 16.82 34.25
C LEU A 451 -12.84 18.23 33.85
N LYS A 452 -12.24 18.99 34.78
CA LYS A 452 -11.57 20.27 34.45
C LYS A 452 -10.34 20.09 33.57
N ASN A 453 -9.60 18.99 33.74
CA ASN A 453 -8.32 18.71 33.09
C ASN A 453 -8.44 17.50 32.15
N LEU A 454 -9.50 17.49 31.33
CA LEU A 454 -9.88 16.36 30.49
C LEU A 454 -8.77 15.96 29.50
N THR A 455 -8.06 16.94 28.92
CA THR A 455 -6.97 16.69 27.98
C THR A 455 -5.77 15.96 28.62
N PRO A 456 -5.23 16.41 29.78
CA PRO A 456 -4.31 15.59 30.59
C PRO A 456 -4.83 14.19 30.93
N PHE A 457 -6.11 14.03 31.28
CA PHE A 457 -6.71 12.73 31.60
C PHE A 457 -6.72 11.79 30.38
N ALA A 458 -7.17 12.26 29.21
CA ALA A 458 -7.12 11.47 27.98
C ALA A 458 -5.69 11.12 27.54
N ILE A 459 -4.72 12.03 27.71
CA ILE A 459 -3.29 11.74 27.49
C ILE A 459 -2.78 10.66 28.46
N ALA A 460 -3.28 10.60 29.69
CA ALA A 460 -2.95 9.54 30.64
C ALA A 460 -3.56 8.19 30.22
N TYR A 461 -4.83 8.17 29.81
CA TYR A 461 -5.51 6.98 29.26
C TYR A 461 -4.76 6.40 28.04
N PHE A 462 -4.43 7.23 27.05
CA PHE A 462 -3.66 6.79 25.88
C PHE A 462 -2.28 6.22 26.25
N LYS A 463 -1.57 6.82 27.21
CA LYS A 463 -0.30 6.26 27.73
C LYS A 463 -0.49 4.92 28.44
N GLU A 464 -1.60 4.72 29.15
CA GLU A 464 -1.90 3.45 29.80
C GLU A 464 -2.19 2.36 28.77
N LEU A 465 -2.97 2.66 27.72
CA LEU A 465 -3.17 1.73 26.59
C LEU A 465 -1.84 1.33 25.94
N LEU A 466 -0.94 2.28 25.69
CA LEU A 466 0.39 1.98 25.13
C LEU A 466 1.20 1.06 26.06
N LYS A 467 1.18 1.34 27.37
CA LYS A 467 1.88 0.54 28.40
C LYS A 467 1.30 -0.88 28.54
N LYS A 468 -0.03 -1.03 28.42
CA LYS A 468 -0.73 -2.33 28.51
C LYS A 468 -0.58 -3.17 27.24
N TYR A 469 -0.71 -2.55 26.06
CA TYR A 469 -1.03 -3.25 24.81
C TYR A 469 -0.12 -2.93 23.61
N GLY A 470 0.92 -2.09 23.78
CA GLY A 470 1.82 -1.69 22.69
C GLY A 470 3.05 -2.60 22.46
N LYS A 471 3.45 -3.41 23.45
CA LYS A 471 4.59 -4.33 23.32
C LYS A 471 4.31 -5.39 22.24
N GLY A 472 5.22 -5.58 21.28
CA GLY A 472 5.02 -6.51 20.17
C GLY A 472 4.19 -5.93 19.02
N LYS A 473 3.89 -4.62 19.06
CA LYS A 473 3.20 -3.86 18.00
C LYS A 473 4.04 -2.70 17.49
N GLU A 474 5.35 -2.88 17.49
CA GLU A 474 6.32 -2.03 16.81
C GLU A 474 6.09 -2.06 15.28
N ARG A 475 6.57 -1.04 14.56
CA ARG A 475 6.38 -0.91 13.10
C ARG A 475 7.02 -2.09 12.35
N LYS A 476 6.30 -2.67 11.39
CA LYS A 476 6.78 -3.78 10.55
C LYS A 476 7.25 -3.34 9.16
N THR A 477 6.56 -2.37 8.55
CA THR A 477 6.89 -1.87 7.21
C THR A 477 8.02 -0.85 7.27
N VAL A 478 9.10 -1.10 6.52
CA VAL A 478 10.23 -0.17 6.37
C VAL A 478 9.84 0.96 5.41
N ILE A 479 10.08 2.21 5.80
CA ILE A 479 9.79 3.39 4.98
C ILE A 479 11.00 3.70 4.09
N SER A 480 10.77 3.93 2.80
CA SER A 480 11.79 4.43 1.88
C SER A 480 11.76 5.97 1.83
N GLU A 481 12.74 6.61 2.46
CA GLU A 481 12.89 8.08 2.49
C GLU A 481 13.33 8.64 1.12
N GLU A 482 14.23 7.94 0.44
CA GLU A 482 14.67 8.27 -0.93
C GLU A 482 13.60 7.93 -1.98
N GLY A 483 12.63 7.08 -1.63
CA GLY A 483 11.58 6.59 -2.52
C GLY A 483 12.11 5.53 -3.49
N PHE A 484 11.25 5.08 -4.40
CA PHE A 484 11.65 4.07 -5.40
C PHE A 484 11.98 4.71 -6.75
N GLU A 485 13.23 4.56 -7.18
CA GLU A 485 13.67 4.93 -8.52
C GLU A 485 12.78 4.29 -9.60
N GLN A 486 12.59 5.01 -10.72
CA GLN A 486 11.91 4.47 -11.88
C GLN A 486 12.84 3.49 -12.60
N ILE A 487 12.71 2.21 -12.26
CA ILE A 487 13.38 1.11 -12.97
C ILE A 487 13.01 1.21 -14.44
N GLU A 488 13.98 1.60 -15.28
CA GLU A 488 13.79 1.66 -16.72
C GLU A 488 13.68 0.25 -17.28
N VAL A 489 12.43 -0.20 -17.41
CA VAL A 489 11.98 -1.51 -17.92
C VAL A 489 12.83 -2.07 -19.07
N ARG A 490 13.36 -1.20 -19.95
CA ARG A 490 14.22 -1.54 -21.10
C ARG A 490 15.65 -1.94 -20.72
N LYS A 491 16.29 -1.27 -19.75
CA LYS A 491 17.68 -1.56 -19.31
C LYS A 491 17.79 -2.88 -18.53
N VAL A 492 16.65 -3.43 -18.13
CA VAL A 492 16.50 -4.52 -17.16
C VAL A 492 15.99 -5.82 -17.82
N VAL A 493 15.57 -5.78 -19.10
CA VAL A 493 15.32 -7.04 -19.83
C VAL A 493 16.65 -7.72 -20.13
N ILE A 494 16.77 -8.97 -19.72
CA ILE A 494 17.94 -9.80 -20.00
C ILE A 494 17.97 -10.13 -21.50
N ASN A 495 19.12 -9.94 -22.16
CA ASN A 495 19.32 -10.38 -23.54
C ASN A 495 18.90 -11.85 -23.69
N ASN A 496 17.89 -12.08 -24.54
CA ASN A 496 17.25 -13.38 -24.74
C ASN A 496 17.32 -13.85 -26.22
N ALA A 497 17.76 -12.97 -27.13
CA ALA A 497 17.90 -13.23 -28.55
C ALA A 497 19.28 -12.76 -29.08
N LYS A 498 19.60 -13.17 -30.30
CA LYS A 498 20.73 -12.63 -31.08
C LYS A 498 20.21 -12.22 -32.46
N LEU A 499 20.60 -11.04 -32.91
CA LEU A 499 20.18 -10.48 -34.19
C LEU A 499 21.10 -10.99 -35.29
N TYR A 500 20.53 -11.69 -36.27
CA TYR A 500 21.21 -12.14 -37.48
C TYR A 500 20.65 -11.42 -38.71
N VAL A 501 21.48 -11.24 -39.75
CA VAL A 501 21.09 -10.56 -41.01
C VAL A 501 21.55 -11.32 -42.25
N ASN A 502 20.64 -11.49 -43.21
CA ASN A 502 20.93 -11.85 -44.58
C ASN A 502 20.79 -10.61 -45.47
N ARG A 503 21.93 -10.01 -45.84
CA ARG A 503 21.99 -8.71 -46.53
C ARG A 503 21.54 -8.76 -48.00
N GLU A 504 21.67 -9.92 -48.65
CA GLU A 504 21.35 -10.11 -50.06
C GLU A 504 19.85 -10.37 -50.28
N GLU A 505 19.28 -11.31 -49.53
CA GLU A 505 17.82 -11.56 -49.56
C GLU A 505 17.03 -10.39 -48.94
N GLY A 506 17.61 -9.66 -47.98
CA GLY A 506 16.99 -8.52 -47.32
C GLY A 506 16.20 -8.85 -46.05
N PHE A 507 16.61 -9.89 -45.31
CA PHE A 507 15.96 -10.33 -44.08
C PHE A 507 16.85 -10.17 -42.85
N ALA A 508 16.24 -9.91 -41.69
CA ALA A 508 16.91 -9.97 -40.40
C ALA A 508 15.96 -10.48 -39.29
N GLY A 509 16.51 -11.11 -38.26
CA GLY A 509 15.75 -11.71 -37.16
C GLY A 509 16.59 -12.66 -36.31
N PHE A 510 15.96 -13.34 -35.35
CA PHE A 510 16.64 -14.29 -34.46
C PHE A 510 16.66 -15.74 -34.98
N GLY A 511 15.85 -16.07 -35.99
CA GLY A 511 15.78 -17.40 -36.61
C GLY A 511 16.93 -17.69 -37.59
N LEU A 512 17.56 -16.66 -38.14
CA LEU A 512 18.60 -16.70 -39.17
C LEU A 512 19.99 -17.13 -38.64
N LYS A 513 20.04 -18.20 -37.84
CA LYS A 513 21.24 -18.68 -37.11
C LYS A 513 22.40 -19.18 -37.98
N LYS A 514 22.27 -19.11 -39.32
CA LYS A 514 23.32 -19.46 -40.29
C LYS A 514 23.94 -18.22 -40.97
N ASP A 515 23.33 -17.05 -40.76
CA ASP A 515 23.68 -15.80 -41.43
C ASP A 515 24.57 -14.91 -40.53
N GLU A 516 24.83 -13.67 -40.94
CA GLU A 516 25.75 -12.76 -40.24
C GLU A 516 25.19 -12.36 -38.86
N LEU A 517 25.91 -12.69 -37.78
CA LEU A 517 25.59 -12.23 -36.42
C LEU A 517 25.94 -10.75 -36.27
N VAL A 518 24.96 -9.93 -35.89
CA VAL A 518 25.09 -8.48 -35.69
C VAL A 518 25.40 -8.13 -34.24
N CYS A 519 24.53 -8.57 -33.32
CA CYS A 519 24.61 -8.26 -31.89
C CYS A 519 23.69 -9.17 -31.06
N GLU A 520 23.80 -9.07 -29.73
CA GLU A 520 22.80 -9.61 -28.80
C GLU A 520 21.69 -8.58 -28.55
N CYS A 521 20.48 -9.05 -28.25
CA CYS A 521 19.27 -8.22 -28.19
C CYS A 521 18.14 -8.90 -27.38
N SER A 522 17.06 -8.16 -27.17
CA SER A 522 15.80 -8.64 -26.60
C SER A 522 14.69 -8.77 -27.65
N ASP A 523 13.77 -9.72 -27.45
CA ASP A 523 12.56 -9.89 -28.26
C ASP A 523 11.65 -8.63 -28.31
N ILE A 524 11.80 -7.68 -27.39
CA ILE A 524 11.05 -6.40 -27.40
C ILE A 524 11.72 -5.29 -28.20
N ASP A 525 12.94 -5.50 -28.69
CA ASP A 525 13.73 -4.47 -29.34
C ASP A 525 13.20 -4.04 -30.71
N ASP A 526 13.45 -2.77 -31.01
CA ASP A 526 13.29 -2.21 -32.35
C ASP A 526 14.62 -2.36 -33.10
N VAL A 527 14.58 -2.77 -34.36
CA VAL A 527 15.76 -2.93 -35.24
C VAL A 527 15.66 -1.95 -36.39
N LEU A 528 16.67 -1.10 -36.54
CA LEU A 528 16.85 -0.18 -37.66
C LEU A 528 17.68 -0.85 -38.74
N ALA A 529 17.20 -0.88 -39.98
CA ALA A 529 17.96 -1.27 -41.15
C ALA A 529 17.96 -0.17 -42.23
N ILE A 530 19.07 0.00 -42.95
CA ILE A 530 19.25 0.95 -44.04
C ILE A 530 19.66 0.19 -45.32
N THR A 531 18.93 0.40 -46.41
CA THR A 531 19.06 -0.33 -47.69
C THR A 531 19.83 0.46 -48.75
N GLY A 532 20.44 -0.25 -49.70
CA GLY A 532 21.26 0.32 -50.77
C GLY A 532 20.53 1.26 -51.74
N ASP A 533 19.20 1.19 -51.84
CA ASP A 533 18.38 2.15 -52.59
C ASP A 533 18.13 3.48 -51.85
N GLY A 534 18.60 3.58 -50.60
CA GLY A 534 18.56 4.81 -49.81
C GLY A 534 17.31 4.97 -48.96
N LYS A 535 16.72 3.86 -48.51
CA LYS A 535 15.61 3.85 -47.55
C LYS A 535 16.05 3.32 -46.19
N PHE A 536 15.25 3.56 -45.17
CA PHE A 536 15.35 2.86 -43.91
C PHE A 536 13.99 2.43 -43.38
N VAL A 537 14.01 1.41 -42.53
CA VAL A 537 12.85 0.82 -41.85
C VAL A 537 13.24 0.56 -40.40
N VAL A 538 12.28 0.76 -39.48
CA VAL A 538 12.41 0.33 -38.08
C VAL A 538 11.23 -0.60 -37.76
N ASN A 539 11.54 -1.88 -37.48
CA ASN A 539 10.56 -2.89 -37.11
C ASN A 539 10.88 -3.44 -35.71
N ARG A 540 9.90 -4.02 -35.02
CA ARG A 540 10.23 -4.90 -33.88
C ARG A 540 10.98 -6.13 -34.40
N ILE A 541 11.95 -6.65 -33.64
CA ILE A 541 12.60 -7.91 -33.97
C ILE A 541 11.58 -9.06 -34.05
N SER A 542 11.85 -10.01 -34.94
CA SER A 542 11.05 -11.23 -35.13
C SER A 542 11.97 -12.41 -35.52
N ASP A 543 11.39 -13.57 -35.77
CA ASP A 543 12.13 -14.75 -36.25
C ASP A 543 12.77 -14.50 -37.62
N LYS A 544 12.00 -13.95 -38.58
CA LYS A 544 12.48 -13.48 -39.91
C LYS A 544 11.60 -12.32 -40.42
N SER A 545 12.06 -11.07 -40.25
CA SER A 545 11.45 -9.87 -40.84
C SER A 545 12.17 -9.45 -42.12
N TYR A 546 11.43 -8.95 -43.11
CA TYR A 546 12.00 -8.34 -44.33
C TYR A 546 12.22 -6.83 -44.12
N TYR A 547 13.38 -6.33 -44.54
CA TYR A 547 13.78 -4.93 -44.43
C TYR A 547 14.12 -4.28 -45.78
N GLY A 548 14.14 -5.08 -46.86
CA GLY A 548 14.59 -4.65 -48.19
C GLY A 548 15.96 -5.21 -48.55
N LYS A 549 16.18 -5.49 -49.85
CA LYS A 549 17.43 -6.05 -50.37
C LYS A 549 18.59 -5.05 -50.28
N ASP A 550 19.82 -5.58 -50.28
CA ASP A 550 21.07 -4.81 -50.15
C ASP A 550 21.12 -4.02 -48.83
N ILE A 551 21.01 -4.73 -47.69
CA ILE A 551 21.10 -4.13 -46.34
C ILE A 551 22.53 -3.66 -46.08
N ARG A 552 22.75 -2.34 -46.17
CA ARG A 552 24.04 -1.69 -45.95
C ARG A 552 24.37 -1.57 -44.46
N PHE A 553 23.39 -1.24 -43.64
CA PHE A 553 23.56 -1.10 -42.20
C PHE A 553 22.35 -1.65 -41.44
N ILE A 554 22.60 -2.18 -40.24
CA ILE A 554 21.59 -2.64 -39.30
C ILE A 554 22.10 -2.52 -37.84
N LYS A 555 21.29 -1.97 -36.91
CA LYS A 555 21.51 -2.07 -35.44
C LYS A 555 20.20 -2.13 -34.66
N VAL A 556 20.28 -2.52 -33.39
CA VAL A 556 19.20 -2.27 -32.41
C VAL A 556 19.01 -0.75 -32.24
N PHE A 557 17.76 -0.30 -32.33
CA PHE A 557 17.39 1.11 -32.43
C PHE A 557 17.01 1.69 -31.07
N GLU A 558 17.98 2.35 -30.45
CA GLU A 558 17.76 3.21 -29.30
C GLU A 558 16.93 4.44 -29.68
N LYS A 559 15.84 4.67 -28.96
CA LYS A 559 14.97 5.83 -29.19
C LYS A 559 15.53 7.03 -28.45
N ASN A 560 15.68 8.14 -29.16
CA ASN A 560 16.29 9.39 -28.69
C ASN A 560 17.82 9.31 -28.48
N ASP A 561 18.50 8.41 -29.19
CA ASP A 561 19.95 8.44 -29.37
C ASP A 561 20.35 9.63 -30.27
N GLU A 562 20.77 10.73 -29.65
CA GLU A 562 21.28 11.93 -30.35
C GLU A 562 22.78 11.83 -30.70
N ASN A 563 23.48 10.84 -30.14
CA ASN A 563 24.93 10.68 -30.29
C ASN A 563 25.31 9.96 -31.60
N THR A 564 24.47 9.03 -32.09
CA THR A 564 24.70 8.32 -33.35
C THR A 564 24.40 9.20 -34.57
N VAL A 565 25.46 9.60 -35.28
CA VAL A 565 25.39 10.37 -36.53
C VAL A 565 25.66 9.49 -37.74
N TYR A 566 24.79 9.57 -38.74
CA TYR A 566 24.87 8.85 -40.01
C TYR A 566 25.49 9.76 -41.09
N ASN A 567 26.62 9.33 -41.64
CA ASN A 567 27.40 10.04 -42.66
C ASN A 567 27.19 9.33 -44.01
N MET A 568 26.57 10.00 -44.99
CA MET A 568 26.10 9.33 -46.21
C MET A 568 26.43 10.11 -47.50
N VAL A 569 26.92 9.38 -48.50
CA VAL A 569 26.96 9.80 -49.91
C VAL A 569 25.99 8.94 -50.72
N TYR A 570 25.09 9.59 -51.45
CA TYR A 570 24.15 8.91 -52.35
C TYR A 570 24.12 9.59 -53.73
N ARG A 571 23.69 8.85 -54.76
CA ARG A 571 23.32 9.40 -56.06
C ARG A 571 21.80 9.40 -56.18
N ASP A 572 21.26 10.54 -56.59
CA ASP A 572 19.83 10.73 -56.84
C ASP A 572 19.50 10.16 -58.23
N GLY A 573 18.71 9.09 -58.27
CA GLY A 573 18.34 8.37 -59.49
C GLY A 573 19.51 7.70 -60.24
N PRO A 574 19.29 7.29 -61.51
CA PRO A 574 20.32 6.62 -62.33
C PRO A 574 21.34 7.56 -62.97
N ARG A 575 21.01 8.86 -63.13
CA ARG A 575 21.82 9.87 -63.84
C ARG A 575 21.99 11.20 -63.09
N GLY A 576 21.42 11.37 -61.90
CA GLY A 576 21.52 12.63 -61.15
C GLY A 576 22.86 12.85 -60.44
N ASP A 577 22.98 14.02 -59.83
CA ASP A 577 24.15 14.44 -59.06
C ASP A 577 24.37 13.52 -57.82
N LEU A 578 25.61 13.48 -57.33
CA LEU A 578 25.91 12.90 -56.03
C LEU A 578 25.69 13.95 -54.93
N PHE A 579 25.02 13.53 -53.85
CA PHE A 579 24.76 14.32 -52.67
C PHE A 579 25.48 13.72 -51.45
N ILE A 580 25.89 14.59 -50.53
CA ILE A 580 26.56 14.23 -49.27
C ILE A 580 25.85 14.89 -48.09
N LYS A 581 25.63 14.14 -47.00
CA LYS A 581 24.96 14.64 -45.80
C LYS A 581 25.37 13.93 -44.52
N ARG A 582 25.19 14.64 -43.39
CA ARG A 582 25.19 14.11 -42.03
C ARG A 582 23.82 14.27 -41.40
N PHE A 583 23.33 13.25 -40.73
CA PHE A 583 22.01 13.30 -40.09
C PHE A 583 21.89 12.39 -38.87
N SER A 584 20.97 12.74 -37.97
CA SER A 584 20.49 11.87 -36.90
C SER A 584 19.10 11.31 -37.23
N ILE A 585 18.72 10.20 -36.60
CA ILE A 585 17.41 9.55 -36.76
C ILE A 585 16.59 9.74 -35.48
N GLY A 586 16.00 10.94 -35.34
CA GLY A 586 14.98 11.21 -34.32
C GLY A 586 13.67 10.45 -34.56
N GLY A 587 12.59 10.80 -33.84
CA GLY A 587 11.33 10.05 -33.77
C GLY A 587 10.79 9.43 -35.07
N ILE A 588 10.42 8.14 -35.00
CA ILE A 588 9.96 7.28 -36.11
C ILE A 588 8.64 6.58 -35.77
N THR A 589 7.95 6.10 -36.80
CA THR A 589 6.84 5.15 -36.72
C THR A 589 7.36 3.77 -37.12
N ARG A 590 6.97 2.71 -36.42
CA ARG A 590 7.29 1.31 -36.79
C ARG A 590 6.72 0.97 -38.18
N GLU A 591 7.37 0.05 -38.89
CA GLU A 591 6.95 -0.49 -40.20
C GLU A 591 6.84 0.51 -41.36
N LYS A 592 6.88 1.82 -41.06
CA LYS A 592 6.92 2.88 -42.06
C LYS A 592 8.31 2.93 -42.70
N ILE A 593 8.31 2.78 -44.02
CA ILE A 593 9.47 3.01 -44.87
C ILE A 593 9.70 4.53 -44.97
N TYR A 594 10.95 4.96 -44.87
CA TYR A 594 11.37 6.36 -45.02
C TYR A 594 12.53 6.48 -46.01
N ASP A 595 12.43 7.37 -46.98
CA ASP A 595 13.54 7.72 -47.88
C ASP A 595 14.56 8.64 -47.20
N LEU A 596 15.84 8.36 -47.42
CA LEU A 596 16.98 9.20 -47.07
C LEU A 596 17.51 10.00 -48.29
N THR A 597 16.92 9.79 -49.46
CA THR A 597 17.26 10.45 -50.74
C THR A 597 16.26 11.57 -51.04
N LYS A 598 16.13 12.04 -52.29
CA LYS A 598 14.96 12.87 -52.69
C LYS A 598 13.72 12.04 -53.06
N GLY A 599 13.77 10.71 -52.91
CA GLY A 599 12.69 9.82 -53.35
C GLY A 599 12.66 9.57 -54.87
N THR A 600 13.72 9.89 -55.62
CA THR A 600 13.79 9.58 -57.04
C THR A 600 14.11 8.11 -57.28
N GLU A 601 13.40 7.45 -58.21
CA GLU A 601 13.57 6.03 -58.48
C GLU A 601 14.99 5.68 -58.92
N ASN A 602 15.47 4.50 -58.50
CA ASN A 602 16.83 4.00 -58.76
C ASN A 602 17.97 4.90 -58.22
N SER A 603 17.66 5.72 -57.21
CA SER A 603 18.67 6.28 -56.30
C SER A 603 19.48 5.16 -55.64
N LYS A 604 20.75 5.44 -55.30
CA LYS A 604 21.62 4.48 -54.58
C LYS A 604 22.55 5.16 -53.59
N ILE A 605 22.70 4.55 -52.42
CA ILE A 605 23.82 4.84 -51.49
C ILE A 605 25.12 4.37 -52.16
N ILE A 606 26.15 5.21 -52.09
CA ILE A 606 27.51 4.91 -52.59
C ILE A 606 28.47 4.72 -51.40
N TYR A 607 28.29 5.49 -50.33
CA TYR A 607 29.06 5.37 -49.09
C TYR A 607 28.13 5.68 -47.91
N LEU A 608 28.24 4.89 -46.84
CA LEU A 608 27.54 5.07 -45.58
C LEU A 608 28.50 4.68 -44.45
N SER A 609 28.67 5.55 -43.48
CA SER A 609 29.39 5.27 -42.24
C SER A 609 28.70 5.96 -41.07
N ILE A 610 29.07 5.56 -39.85
CA ILE A 610 28.46 6.02 -38.61
C ILE A 610 29.56 6.50 -37.68
N SER A 611 29.31 7.61 -36.99
CA SER A 611 30.23 8.22 -36.05
C SER A 611 29.47 8.81 -34.87
N GLY A 612 30.20 9.21 -33.83
CA GLY A 612 29.71 10.25 -32.91
C GLY A 612 29.55 11.61 -33.62
N THR A 613 29.14 12.61 -32.85
CA THR A 613 29.02 14.02 -33.26
C THR A 613 30.27 14.56 -33.95
N ASP A 614 31.43 14.33 -33.36
CA ASP A 614 32.68 15.02 -33.73
C ASP A 614 33.75 14.11 -34.37
N ASN A 615 33.44 12.82 -34.56
CA ASN A 615 34.41 11.81 -35.02
C ASN A 615 34.10 11.29 -36.44
N ALA A 616 33.65 12.14 -37.35
CA ALA A 616 33.30 11.71 -38.71
C ALA A 616 34.55 11.46 -39.60
N PRO A 617 34.49 10.52 -40.55
CA PRO A 617 35.64 10.17 -41.38
C PRO A 617 35.92 11.21 -42.47
N THR A 618 37.14 11.18 -43.01
CA THR A 618 37.49 11.89 -44.25
C THR A 618 37.53 10.91 -45.42
N ILE A 619 36.80 11.24 -46.50
CA ILE A 619 36.73 10.42 -47.71
C ILE A 619 37.48 11.07 -48.87
N GLN A 620 38.16 10.25 -49.67
CA GLN A 620 38.73 10.60 -50.97
C GLN A 620 37.78 10.16 -52.08
N ILE A 621 37.57 11.03 -53.06
CA ILE A 621 36.68 10.83 -54.20
C ILE A 621 37.52 10.90 -55.47
N VAL A 622 37.55 9.80 -56.21
CA VAL A 622 38.20 9.68 -57.52
C VAL A 622 37.13 9.78 -58.60
N LEU A 623 37.18 10.81 -59.42
CA LEU A 623 36.29 11.02 -60.57
C LEU A 623 36.75 10.23 -61.79
N LYS A 624 35.81 9.81 -62.66
CA LYS A 624 36.16 9.26 -63.97
C LYS A 624 36.76 10.38 -64.85
N PRO A 625 37.89 10.13 -65.55
CA PRO A 625 38.54 11.15 -66.37
C PRO A 625 37.64 11.67 -67.49
N ARG A 626 37.72 12.97 -67.77
CA ARG A 626 37.04 13.65 -68.88
C ARG A 626 37.93 14.78 -69.43
N PRO A 627 37.88 15.12 -70.73
CA PRO A 627 38.80 16.09 -71.36
C PRO A 627 38.81 17.53 -70.82
N LYS A 628 37.89 17.89 -69.90
CA LYS A 628 37.79 19.23 -69.29
C LYS A 628 38.00 19.22 -67.76
N LEU A 629 38.42 18.09 -67.17
CA LEU A 629 38.60 17.92 -65.73
C LEU A 629 40.10 17.88 -65.39
N LYS A 630 40.62 18.95 -64.78
CA LYS A 630 42.05 19.04 -64.38
C LYS A 630 42.35 18.27 -63.09
N ASN A 631 41.48 18.36 -62.09
CA ASN A 631 41.62 17.66 -60.81
C ASN A 631 40.62 16.50 -60.78
N THR A 632 41.12 15.26 -60.86
CA THR A 632 40.31 14.04 -60.84
C THR A 632 40.18 13.41 -59.45
N ILE A 633 40.95 13.89 -58.46
CA ILE A 633 40.93 13.40 -57.08
C ILE A 633 40.78 14.59 -56.14
N PHE A 634 39.91 14.46 -55.14
CA PHE A 634 39.78 15.42 -54.04
C PHE A 634 39.31 14.69 -52.76
N ASN A 635 39.60 15.29 -51.60
CA ASN A 635 39.16 14.79 -50.31
C ASN A 635 38.02 15.66 -49.76
N VAL A 636 37.13 15.08 -48.96
CA VAL A 636 36.05 15.78 -48.25
C VAL A 636 35.97 15.21 -46.82
N ASN A 637 36.05 16.10 -45.83
CA ASN A 637 35.87 15.75 -44.43
C ASN A 637 34.38 15.88 -44.07
N PHE A 638 33.80 14.84 -43.46
CA PHE A 638 32.41 14.93 -43.01
C PHE A 638 32.23 15.93 -41.86
N ASN A 639 33.21 16.14 -40.98
CA ASN A 639 33.08 17.08 -39.85
C ASN A 639 32.82 18.54 -40.26
N GLU A 640 33.15 18.93 -41.50
CA GLU A 640 32.83 20.26 -42.07
C GLU A 640 31.32 20.45 -42.35
N MET A 641 30.51 19.40 -42.17
CA MET A 641 29.07 19.41 -42.47
C MET A 641 28.21 19.41 -41.22
N LEU A 642 27.29 20.37 -41.15
CA LEU A 642 26.25 20.42 -40.12
C LEU A 642 25.41 19.15 -40.13
N ILE A 643 25.21 18.57 -38.94
CA ILE A 643 24.26 17.48 -38.70
C ILE A 643 22.85 18.04 -38.88
N LYS A 644 22.04 17.42 -39.75
CA LYS A 644 20.66 17.85 -40.04
C LYS A 644 19.67 16.72 -39.75
N ASN A 645 18.37 16.98 -39.94
CA ASN A 645 17.37 15.92 -39.89
C ASN A 645 17.50 14.95 -41.07
N ARG A 646 17.00 13.72 -40.89
CA ARG A 646 16.99 12.65 -41.91
C ARG A 646 16.44 13.05 -43.28
N SER A 647 15.49 13.98 -43.33
CA SER A 647 14.83 14.48 -44.55
C SER A 647 15.61 15.58 -45.27
N ALA A 648 16.73 16.07 -44.72
CA ALA A 648 17.60 16.99 -45.44
C ALA A 648 18.20 16.33 -46.69
N VAL A 649 18.18 17.04 -47.82
CA VAL A 649 18.72 16.57 -49.11
C VAL A 649 20.24 16.36 -49.06
N GLY A 650 20.95 17.19 -48.28
CA GLY A 650 22.41 17.27 -48.30
C GLY A 650 22.94 18.32 -49.28
N ASN A 651 24.27 18.45 -49.32
CA ASN A 651 24.98 19.30 -50.26
C ASN A 651 25.31 18.51 -51.53
N ILE A 652 25.43 19.17 -52.69
CA ILE A 652 25.93 18.52 -53.91
C ILE A 652 27.42 18.24 -53.73
N LEU A 653 27.81 16.96 -53.77
CA LEU A 653 29.20 16.52 -53.68
C LEU A 653 29.90 16.69 -55.03
N THR A 654 29.25 16.24 -56.12
CA THR A 654 29.77 16.38 -57.48
C THR A 654 28.68 16.08 -58.51
N LYS A 655 28.76 16.77 -59.66
CA LYS A 655 27.97 16.50 -60.88
C LYS A 655 28.68 15.56 -61.85
N PHE A 656 29.89 15.11 -61.50
CA PHE A 656 30.72 14.27 -62.35
C PHE A 656 30.67 12.81 -61.89
N PRO A 657 30.68 11.83 -62.83
CA PRO A 657 30.61 10.43 -62.48
C PRO A 657 31.85 9.99 -61.68
N VAL A 658 31.64 9.57 -60.44
CA VAL A 658 32.67 9.01 -59.58
C VAL A 658 33.13 7.63 -60.13
N HIS A 659 34.42 7.36 -59.99
CA HIS A 659 35.03 6.05 -60.22
C HIS A 659 35.12 5.24 -58.93
N LYS A 660 35.61 5.85 -57.84
CA LYS A 660 35.77 5.23 -56.52
C LYS A 660 35.62 6.28 -55.40
N ILE A 661 35.05 5.88 -54.28
CA ILE A 661 35.18 6.58 -52.99
C ILE A 661 36.00 5.65 -52.07
N SER A 662 36.92 6.21 -51.30
CA SER A 662 37.71 5.48 -50.30
C SER A 662 37.95 6.33 -49.06
N GLU A 663 37.85 5.72 -47.90
CA GLU A 663 38.12 6.37 -46.62
C GLU A 663 39.63 6.58 -46.44
N VAL A 664 40.04 7.78 -46.03
CA VAL A 664 41.45 8.17 -45.85
C VAL A 664 41.87 8.05 -44.40
N SER A 665 40.96 8.36 -43.47
CA SER A 665 41.17 8.25 -42.03
C SER A 665 39.87 7.87 -41.33
N LYS A 666 39.95 6.81 -40.52
CA LYS A 666 39.03 6.60 -39.40
C LYS A 666 39.40 7.60 -38.31
N GLY A 667 38.42 8.38 -37.85
CA GLY A 667 38.59 9.23 -36.68
C GLY A 667 38.86 8.35 -35.43
N LYS A 668 39.81 8.76 -34.57
CA LYS A 668 40.29 7.93 -33.46
C LYS A 668 39.17 7.56 -32.48
N SER A 669 39.08 6.28 -32.15
CA SER A 669 38.33 5.76 -31.00
C SER A 669 39.31 5.03 -30.07
N GLU A 670 39.51 5.54 -28.86
CA GLU A 670 40.42 4.94 -27.88
C GLU A 670 39.69 3.92 -26.99
N SER A 671 39.93 2.62 -27.20
CA SER A 671 39.81 1.58 -26.17
C SER A 671 40.26 0.20 -26.69
N SER A 672 41.24 -0.42 -26.02
CA SER A 672 41.67 -1.85 -26.14
C SER A 672 42.06 -2.40 -27.54
N ALA A 673 43.12 -3.18 -27.74
CA ALA A 673 43.89 -4.02 -26.80
C ALA A 673 45.39 -4.11 -27.19
N MET A 674 46.18 -4.85 -26.39
CA MET A 674 47.63 -4.96 -26.52
C MET A 674 48.12 -6.06 -27.48
N LYS A 675 49.29 -5.79 -28.09
CA LYS A 675 50.40 -6.72 -28.41
C LYS A 675 50.13 -7.97 -29.28
N SER A 676 50.72 -7.96 -30.47
CA SER A 676 51.62 -9.05 -30.92
C SER A 676 52.58 -8.58 -32.02
N ALA A 677 53.88 -8.49 -31.70
CA ALA A 677 54.97 -8.31 -32.68
C ALA A 677 56.33 -8.58 -32.01
N GLU A 678 57.11 -9.51 -32.57
CA GLU A 678 58.57 -9.59 -32.33
C GLU A 678 59.30 -8.78 -33.43
N PRO A 679 60.35 -8.00 -33.10
CA PRO A 679 61.04 -7.16 -34.08
C PRO A 679 62.26 -7.86 -34.73
N SER A 680 62.44 -7.67 -36.03
CA SER A 680 63.57 -8.23 -36.79
C SER A 680 64.69 -7.21 -37.02
N LYS A 681 65.77 -7.33 -36.23
CA LYS A 681 67.20 -6.97 -36.45
C LYS A 681 67.62 -5.70 -37.24
N LYS A 682 68.74 -5.13 -36.76
CA LYS A 682 69.65 -4.11 -37.35
C LYS A 682 69.29 -2.63 -37.05
N ASN A 683 70.23 -1.75 -36.67
CA ASN A 683 71.66 -1.97 -36.36
C ASN A 683 72.26 -0.85 -35.48
N ASP A 684 73.50 -1.09 -35.02
CA ASP A 684 74.53 -0.14 -34.58
C ASP A 684 74.35 0.66 -33.26
N LYS A 685 75.21 0.30 -32.27
CA LYS A 685 76.16 1.14 -31.49
C LYS A 685 75.65 2.40 -30.74
N GLU A 686 76.17 2.78 -29.56
CA GLU A 686 77.44 2.41 -28.89
C GLU A 686 77.35 2.61 -27.35
N SER A 687 78.41 2.22 -26.62
CA SER A 687 78.76 2.57 -25.21
C SER A 687 77.81 2.23 -24.03
N GLU A 688 78.31 1.30 -23.21
CA GLU A 688 78.18 1.19 -21.74
C GLU A 688 78.63 2.48 -20.99
N PRO A 689 78.29 2.71 -19.69
CA PRO A 689 78.72 1.82 -18.59
C PRO A 689 77.74 1.61 -17.41
N GLU A 690 78.15 0.71 -16.50
CA GLU A 690 77.53 0.38 -15.21
C GLU A 690 77.66 1.50 -14.14
N LEU A 691 76.82 1.44 -13.08
CA LEU A 691 77.24 1.81 -11.72
C LEU A 691 76.31 1.24 -10.61
N PHE A 692 76.91 0.89 -9.47
CA PHE A 692 76.36 0.28 -8.24
C PHE A 692 75.80 1.34 -7.23
N GLU A 693 75.15 1.03 -6.09
CA GLU A 693 74.71 -0.27 -5.50
C GLU A 693 73.16 -0.30 -5.25
N PHE A 694 72.49 -0.22 -4.09
CA PHE A 694 72.87 -0.03 -2.65
C PHE A 694 71.97 -0.85 -1.68
N THR A 695 72.36 -0.88 -0.40
CA THR A 695 71.83 -1.70 0.72
C THR A 695 70.32 -1.54 1.04
N LYS A 696 69.56 -2.51 1.60
CA LYS A 696 69.70 -3.25 2.89
C LYS A 696 69.62 -2.30 4.12
N GLU A 697 68.97 -2.59 5.27
CA GLU A 697 68.59 -3.86 5.93
C GLU A 697 67.29 -3.83 6.81
N LYS A 698 66.70 -5.03 7.03
CA LYS A 698 66.09 -5.61 8.27
C LYS A 698 65.18 -4.81 9.24
N SER A 699 64.14 -5.50 9.73
CA SER A 699 64.06 -5.87 11.17
C SER A 699 63.20 -7.13 11.38
N ASN A 700 63.48 -7.87 12.47
CA ASN A 700 63.16 -9.30 12.61
C ASN A 700 63.05 -9.74 14.09
N THR A 701 62.35 -10.81 14.50
CA THR A 701 61.04 -11.44 14.14
C THR A 701 60.89 -12.64 15.09
N GLU A 702 59.83 -12.77 15.90
CA GLU A 702 59.76 -13.85 16.93
C GLU A 702 58.38 -14.54 17.09
N GLN A 703 58.39 -15.71 17.73
CA GLN A 703 57.31 -16.73 17.74
C GLN A 703 57.07 -17.31 19.15
N VAL A 704 55.83 -17.73 19.45
CA VAL A 704 55.55 -18.78 20.46
C VAL A 704 54.46 -19.73 19.93
N LYS A 705 54.40 -20.96 20.45
CA LYS A 705 53.70 -22.13 19.87
C LYS A 705 52.35 -22.46 20.54
N THR A 706 51.58 -23.32 19.88
CA THR A 706 50.37 -24.02 20.38
C THR A 706 50.67 -25.01 21.51
N PRO A 707 49.64 -25.50 22.22
CA PRO A 707 49.23 -26.89 21.96
C PRO A 707 47.71 -27.15 21.92
N THR A 708 47.36 -28.36 21.45
CA THR A 708 46.00 -28.88 21.20
C THR A 708 45.37 -29.53 22.44
N GLN A 709 44.03 -29.56 22.53
CA GLN A 709 43.31 -30.66 23.19
C GLN A 709 41.90 -30.90 22.64
N LYS A 710 41.47 -32.18 22.64
CA LYS A 710 40.09 -32.63 22.38
C LYS A 710 39.47 -33.11 23.70
N VAL A 711 38.18 -32.85 23.91
CA VAL A 711 37.33 -33.64 24.83
C VAL A 711 35.96 -33.85 24.16
N GLN A 712 35.29 -34.96 24.47
CA GLN A 712 34.07 -35.45 23.82
C GLN A 712 33.21 -36.21 24.86
N MET A 713 32.01 -35.71 25.19
CA MET A 713 30.93 -36.33 26.00
C MET A 713 29.82 -35.27 26.25
N LYS A 714 28.57 -35.57 26.62
CA LYS A 714 27.65 -36.71 26.35
C LYS A 714 26.19 -36.25 26.61
N MET A 715 25.22 -37.16 26.61
CA MET A 715 23.78 -36.89 26.85
C MET A 715 23.41 -36.80 28.35
N GLU A 716 22.10 -36.63 28.60
CA GLU A 716 21.36 -36.67 29.88
C GLU A 716 21.35 -35.32 30.64
N ILE A 717 20.20 -34.80 31.11
CA ILE A 717 18.81 -35.33 31.14
C ILE A 717 17.89 -34.46 30.28
#